data_AF-A0A3N5VQ86-F1
#
_entry.id   AF-A0A3N5VQ86-F1
#
_cell.length_a   1.000
_cell.length_b   1.000
_cell.length_c   1.000
_cell.angle_alpha   90.00
_cell.angle_beta   90.00
_cell.angle_gamma   90.00
#
_symmetry.space_group_name_H-M   'P 1'
#
loop_
_entity.id
_entity.type
_entity.pdbx_description
1 polymer ?
#
loop_
_entity_poly.entity_id
_entity_poly.type
_entity_poly.pdbx_seq_one_letter_code
_entity_poly.pdbx_strand_id
1 'polypeptide(L)'
;MSTMSQVQNPYPGPRPFAVGELFFGRERELAELSQLSAIEQVVVLYGGRGSGKTSLVRAGLIPAMRSEGYDVLPLGRVSGQPAALSGEPRNVFLANLLESLDRDCHDPALLTQMSLNDWLQAYKNPSCSSGEPSTELEGSDELRLLIIDQFEEIFTVYPERWSERDAFFRELGTVLGANPLLSVILCLREEYLAQLDPYDEFVPGRLRVRYRIDPMGPEAALLAVRGPAEAAGRAFAPGVAERLVDSLRQISIQQADGTLEVGLGQHVDLFQLQLVCQRLWSSLPAGAQEVCLEDPAAIGDVASVIQAFYEGAIGKSLAEASADHVSERKLRSWIEYELISETGTRTSYQLGYETTADVPNPLVYSLIDDHLLRLEVHSGTRSVELTSDCFVEPIRGSNRDWFAANRDELVEAAKRWDGAQRPDGVLLTGPGLARARRLAKTRPGDYGSLEKEFLKRSIARARRRRAMSAGGTVLALALIVLTLLAGLGYEVAETERGIAAANNLAAQALLVQSQKPELGLLLAVEAAKALPSGQDVPPAVPSALQELLASIGGVPLAGHDRSVSALAFSPGWAWFASGSEDGNVIVWDGTTGQVVKQLSRHEAAILDVAVSPDGRYLATASGDGTARLLDVESDNLRILAG
;
A
#
# COMPACT_ATOMS: atom_id res chain seq x y z
N MET A 1 -52.56 28.76 4.13
CA MET A 1 -51.73 27.54 4.30
C MET A 1 -50.62 27.91 5.26
N SER A 2 -50.83 27.63 6.55
CA SER A 2 -49.84 27.87 7.59
C SER A 2 -48.73 26.85 7.42
N THR A 3 -47.50 27.32 7.24
CA THR A 3 -46.29 26.51 7.27
C THR A 3 -46.25 25.78 8.61
N MET A 4 -46.50 24.46 8.62
CA MET A 4 -46.22 23.64 9.80
C MET A 4 -44.73 23.79 10.12
N SER A 5 -44.42 24.45 11.23
CA SER A 5 -43.06 24.49 11.76
C SER A 5 -42.60 23.03 11.94
N GLN A 6 -41.49 22.65 11.30
CA GLN A 6 -40.88 21.36 11.55
C GLN A 6 -40.61 21.25 13.05
N VAL A 7 -41.25 20.29 13.71
CA VAL A 7 -41.00 19.98 15.13
C VAL A 7 -39.55 19.53 15.23
N GLN A 8 -38.74 20.29 15.97
CA GLN A 8 -37.33 19.98 16.22
C GLN A 8 -37.21 18.60 16.88
N ASN A 9 -36.19 17.83 16.53
CA ASN A 9 -35.95 16.52 17.14
C ASN A 9 -35.71 16.69 18.66
N PRO A 10 -36.55 16.11 19.53
CA PRO A 10 -36.42 16.28 20.97
C PRO A 10 -35.27 15.43 21.57
N TYR A 11 -34.66 14.55 20.77
CA TYR A 11 -33.47 13.79 21.14
C TYR A 11 -32.22 14.49 20.58
N PRO A 12 -31.36 15.07 21.44
CA PRO A 12 -30.19 15.82 21.01
C PRO A 12 -29.11 14.95 20.37
N GLY A 13 -29.19 13.63 20.54
CA GLY A 13 -28.19 12.68 20.06
C GLY A 13 -27.06 12.46 21.07
N PRO A 14 -25.90 11.95 20.63
CA PRO A 14 -24.82 11.48 21.49
C PRO A 14 -24.00 12.59 22.18
N ARG A 15 -24.64 13.70 22.54
CA ARG A 15 -24.03 14.82 23.27
C ARG A 15 -24.69 15.00 24.64
N PRO A 16 -24.00 15.64 25.61
CA PRO A 16 -24.65 16.07 26.83
C PRO A 16 -25.84 17.00 26.55
N PHE A 17 -26.91 16.86 27.33
CA PHE A 17 -28.04 17.76 27.25
C PHE A 17 -27.63 19.18 27.68
N ALA A 18 -28.17 20.19 27.00
CA ALA A 18 -27.96 21.60 27.28
C ALA A 18 -29.03 22.14 28.24
N VAL A 19 -28.76 23.31 28.81
CA VAL A 19 -29.71 24.00 29.71
C VAL A 19 -30.98 24.34 28.91
N GLY A 20 -32.14 23.97 29.44
CA GLY A 20 -33.44 24.20 28.81
C GLY A 20 -33.90 23.13 27.82
N GLU A 21 -33.09 22.10 27.56
CA GLU A 21 -33.53 20.93 26.81
C GLU A 21 -34.41 20.01 27.66
N LEU A 22 -35.32 19.30 26.99
CA LEU A 22 -36.21 18.33 27.63
C LEU A 22 -35.41 17.14 28.17
N PHE A 23 -35.45 16.93 29.48
CA PHE A 23 -34.65 15.92 30.18
C PHE A 23 -35.54 15.09 31.11
N PHE A 24 -35.52 13.76 30.92
CA PHE A 24 -36.43 12.82 31.57
C PHE A 24 -35.68 11.58 32.07
N GLY A 25 -36.30 10.84 33.00
CA GLY A 25 -35.79 9.58 33.53
C GLY A 25 -34.75 9.74 34.64
N ARG A 26 -34.63 10.93 35.22
CA ARG A 26 -33.74 11.25 36.36
C ARG A 26 -34.42 12.13 37.40
N GLU A 27 -35.75 12.10 37.44
CA GLU A 27 -36.57 12.96 38.29
C GLU A 27 -36.28 12.73 39.78
N ARG A 28 -36.04 11.47 40.16
CA ARG A 28 -35.67 11.11 41.53
C ARG A 28 -34.31 11.68 41.90
N GLU A 29 -33.31 11.49 41.05
CA GLU A 29 -31.95 11.97 41.28
C GLU A 29 -31.90 13.49 41.33
N LEU A 30 -32.69 14.18 40.51
CA LEU A 30 -32.84 15.62 40.57
C LEU A 30 -33.46 16.09 41.88
N ALA A 31 -34.55 15.47 42.33
CA ALA A 31 -35.20 15.84 43.58
C ALA A 31 -34.28 15.64 44.79
N GLU A 32 -33.59 14.50 44.88
CA GLU A 32 -32.65 14.21 45.96
C GLU A 32 -31.44 15.15 45.92
N LEU A 33 -30.88 15.43 44.73
CA LEU A 33 -29.72 16.31 44.59
C LEU A 33 -30.05 17.78 44.88
N SER A 34 -31.21 18.29 44.45
CA SER A 34 -31.66 19.65 44.79
C SER A 34 -31.82 19.81 46.30
N GLN A 35 -32.46 18.84 46.97
CA GLN A 35 -32.62 18.86 48.44
C GLN A 35 -31.27 18.86 49.16
N LEU A 36 -30.33 18.00 48.75
CA LEU A 36 -28.99 17.98 49.33
C LEU A 36 -28.27 19.31 49.12
N SER A 37 -28.38 19.90 47.93
CA SER A 37 -27.73 21.17 47.57
C SER A 37 -28.29 22.36 48.35
N ALA A 38 -29.54 22.25 48.82
CA ALA A 38 -30.17 23.26 49.65
C ALA A 38 -29.85 23.15 51.15
N ILE A 39 -29.43 21.97 51.62
CA ILE A 39 -29.11 21.70 53.03
C ILE A 39 -27.60 21.82 53.27
N GLU A 40 -26.79 21.40 52.31
CA GLU A 40 -25.35 21.22 52.47
C GLU A 40 -24.59 22.19 51.58
N GLN A 41 -23.58 22.85 52.14
CA GLN A 41 -22.72 23.77 51.39
C GLN A 41 -21.84 23.04 50.37
N VAL A 42 -21.53 21.75 50.59
CA VAL A 42 -20.69 20.99 49.66
C VAL A 42 -21.28 19.62 49.42
N VAL A 43 -21.63 19.37 48.15
CA VAL A 43 -22.16 18.08 47.69
C VAL A 43 -21.22 17.51 46.63
N VAL A 44 -20.84 16.26 46.80
CA VAL A 44 -19.99 15.53 45.86
C VAL A 44 -20.89 14.65 44.99
N LEU A 45 -21.11 15.03 43.73
CA LEU A 45 -21.86 14.23 42.76
C LEU A 45 -20.91 13.30 42.03
N TYR A 46 -21.09 11.98 42.14
CA TYR A 46 -20.19 11.02 41.51
C TYR A 46 -20.91 9.86 40.83
N GLY A 47 -20.21 9.19 39.91
CA GLY A 47 -20.71 7.97 39.27
C GLY A 47 -19.84 7.55 38.09
N GLY A 48 -20.12 6.38 37.53
CA GLY A 48 -19.36 5.81 36.42
C GLY A 48 -19.33 6.69 35.16
N ARG A 49 -18.42 6.37 34.24
CA ARG A 49 -18.37 6.99 32.91
C ARG A 49 -19.70 6.76 32.18
N GLY A 50 -20.20 7.76 31.47
CA GLY A 50 -21.46 7.65 30.71
C GLY A 50 -22.74 7.60 31.56
N SER A 51 -22.67 7.81 32.89
CA SER A 51 -23.87 7.80 33.76
C SER A 51 -24.82 8.98 33.56
N GLY A 52 -24.40 10.01 32.83
CA GLY A 52 -25.22 11.18 32.52
C GLY A 52 -25.04 12.37 33.47
N LYS A 53 -23.98 12.41 34.30
CA LYS A 53 -23.69 13.52 35.25
C LYS A 53 -23.82 14.92 34.63
N THR A 54 -23.10 15.18 33.54
CA THR A 54 -23.12 16.49 32.88
C THR A 54 -24.51 16.83 32.34
N SER A 55 -25.27 15.86 31.82
CA SER A 55 -26.65 16.08 31.37
C SER A 55 -27.60 16.37 32.54
N LEU A 56 -27.49 15.61 33.64
CA LEU A 56 -28.26 15.82 34.88
C LEU A 56 -28.06 17.25 35.40
N VAL A 57 -26.81 17.68 35.48
CA VAL A 57 -26.44 19.02 35.95
C VAL A 57 -26.99 20.11 35.02
N ARG A 58 -26.70 20.01 33.71
CA ARG A 58 -27.02 21.09 32.76
C ARG A 58 -28.51 21.22 32.50
N ALA A 59 -29.18 20.13 32.19
CA ALA A 59 -30.58 20.16 31.75
C ALA A 59 -31.58 20.01 32.90
N GLY A 60 -31.18 19.39 34.01
CA GLY A 60 -32.06 19.20 35.17
C GLY A 60 -31.75 20.14 36.34
N LEU A 61 -30.57 20.00 36.94
CA LEU A 61 -30.24 20.64 38.23
C LEU A 61 -30.15 22.17 38.11
N ILE A 62 -29.47 22.70 37.09
CA ILE A 62 -29.32 24.16 36.91
C ILE A 62 -30.70 24.83 36.79
N PRO A 63 -31.62 24.38 35.91
CA PRO A 63 -32.98 24.90 35.87
C PRO A 63 -33.75 24.75 37.19
N ALA A 64 -33.65 23.58 37.84
CA ALA A 64 -34.35 23.32 39.10
C ALA A 64 -33.92 24.29 40.21
N MET A 65 -32.62 24.45 40.42
CA MET A 65 -32.08 25.35 41.44
C MET A 65 -32.40 26.82 41.15
N ARG A 66 -32.39 27.24 39.87
CA ARG A 66 -32.84 28.59 39.48
C ARG A 66 -34.32 28.82 39.81
N SER A 67 -35.16 27.81 39.63
CA SER A 67 -36.58 27.90 40.00
C SER A 67 -36.81 27.98 41.52
N GLU A 68 -35.87 27.46 42.31
CA GLU A 68 -35.84 27.57 43.77
C GLU A 68 -35.21 28.88 44.29
N GLY A 69 -34.81 29.79 43.38
CA GLY A 69 -34.28 31.11 43.72
C GLY A 69 -32.75 31.19 43.89
N TYR A 70 -32.00 30.18 43.44
CA TYR A 70 -30.54 30.24 43.44
C TYR A 70 -29.99 31.04 42.26
N ASP A 71 -29.01 31.89 42.53
CA ASP A 71 -28.07 32.39 41.53
C ASP A 71 -27.06 31.28 41.19
N VAL A 72 -27.39 30.51 40.16
CA VAL A 72 -26.53 29.43 39.68
C VAL A 72 -25.47 30.00 38.74
N LEU A 73 -24.24 30.04 39.24
CA LEU A 73 -23.06 30.52 38.54
C LEU A 73 -22.80 29.71 37.26
N PRO A 74 -22.03 30.25 36.30
CA PRO A 74 -21.60 29.49 35.13
C PRO A 74 -20.94 28.16 35.52
N LEU A 75 -21.04 27.15 34.66
CA LEU A 75 -20.45 25.84 34.92
C LEU A 75 -18.92 25.94 34.89
N GLY A 76 -18.26 25.61 36.00
CA GLY A 76 -16.81 25.68 36.14
C GLY A 76 -16.08 24.40 35.69
N ARG A 77 -14.83 24.57 35.26
CA ARG A 77 -13.86 23.51 34.90
C ARG A 77 -12.51 23.85 35.52
N VAL A 78 -11.84 22.87 36.10
CA VAL A 78 -10.48 23.04 36.69
C VAL A 78 -9.36 22.70 35.72
N SER A 79 -9.71 22.19 34.53
CA SER A 79 -8.79 21.97 33.41
C SER A 79 -8.87 23.08 32.37
N GLY A 80 -7.77 23.22 31.63
CA GLY A 80 -7.61 24.24 30.60
C GLY A 80 -6.14 24.52 30.37
N GLN A 81 -5.85 25.21 29.27
CA GLN A 81 -4.60 25.93 29.09
C GLN A 81 -4.95 27.41 29.24
N PRO A 82 -4.51 28.08 30.32
CA PRO A 82 -4.85 29.47 30.52
C PRO A 82 -4.43 30.30 29.31
N ALA A 83 -5.34 31.09 28.72
CA ALA A 83 -5.15 31.77 27.44
C ALA A 83 -3.96 32.76 27.38
N ALA A 84 -3.31 33.03 28.52
CA ALA A 84 -2.22 33.98 28.65
C ALA A 84 -1.07 33.44 29.54
N LEU A 85 -0.17 32.61 29.00
CA LEU A 85 1.14 32.37 29.62
C LEU A 85 2.13 33.51 29.32
N SER A 86 1.70 34.76 29.49
CA SER A 86 2.61 35.90 29.68
C SER A 86 3.16 35.96 31.12
N GLY A 87 2.79 35.02 32.00
CA GLY A 87 3.34 34.82 33.35
C GLY A 87 2.90 33.47 33.97
N GLU A 88 3.49 33.11 35.12
CA GLU A 88 3.08 31.92 35.89
C GLU A 88 1.83 32.25 36.73
N PRO A 89 0.73 31.46 36.63
CA PRO A 89 -0.48 31.73 37.41
C PRO A 89 -0.20 31.53 38.91
N ARG A 90 -0.95 32.25 39.76
CA ARG A 90 -0.91 32.05 41.21
C ARG A 90 -1.28 30.61 41.60
N ASN A 91 -2.23 30.04 40.87
CA ASN A 91 -2.66 28.66 40.98
C ASN A 91 -3.34 28.26 39.66
N VAL A 92 -2.81 27.24 38.99
CA VAL A 92 -3.29 26.82 37.67
C VAL A 92 -4.74 26.34 37.68
N PHE A 93 -5.17 25.67 38.74
CA PHE A 93 -6.53 25.13 38.86
C PHE A 93 -7.55 26.25 39.11
N LEU A 94 -7.18 27.24 39.95
CA LEU A 94 -8.01 28.44 40.14
C LEU A 94 -8.07 29.26 38.86
N ALA A 95 -6.95 29.47 38.16
CA ALA A 95 -6.93 30.21 36.90
C ALA A 95 -7.88 29.59 35.86
N ASN A 96 -7.80 28.26 35.67
CA ASN A 96 -8.72 27.54 34.78
C ASN A 96 -10.18 27.64 35.22
N LEU A 97 -10.43 27.50 36.54
CA LEU A 97 -11.78 27.65 37.09
C LEU A 97 -12.33 29.04 36.78
N LEU A 98 -11.60 30.09 37.11
CA LEU A 98 -12.05 31.46 36.88
C LEU A 98 -12.24 31.76 35.39
N GLU A 99 -11.32 31.33 34.52
CA GLU A 99 -11.48 31.49 33.06
C GLU A 99 -12.74 30.78 32.54
N SER A 100 -13.04 29.58 33.04
CA SER A 100 -14.24 28.83 32.66
C SER A 100 -15.54 29.48 33.17
N LEU A 101 -15.49 30.16 34.31
CA LEU A 101 -16.62 30.86 34.92
C LEU A 101 -16.87 32.21 34.24
N ASP A 102 -15.81 32.94 33.90
CA ASP A 102 -15.85 34.35 33.55
C ASP A 102 -16.17 34.65 32.08
N ARG A 103 -16.01 33.66 31.18
CA ARG A 103 -16.42 33.68 29.75
C ARG A 103 -16.34 35.08 29.10
N ASP A 104 -15.12 35.63 29.08
CA ASP A 104 -14.70 36.88 28.44
C ASP A 104 -15.01 38.20 29.18
N CYS A 105 -15.39 38.16 30.46
CA CYS A 105 -15.69 39.38 31.21
C CYS A 105 -14.43 40.15 31.65
N HIS A 106 -13.36 39.44 32.01
CA HIS A 106 -12.07 39.99 32.44
C HIS A 106 -10.93 39.56 31.52
N ASP A 107 -9.84 40.32 31.55
CA ASP A 107 -8.58 39.94 30.90
C ASP A 107 -8.08 38.60 31.50
N PRO A 108 -7.80 37.57 30.68
CA PRO A 108 -7.24 36.32 31.16
C PRO A 108 -6.00 36.50 32.05
N ALA A 109 -5.16 37.51 31.79
CA ALA A 109 -4.01 37.79 32.63
C ALA A 109 -4.39 38.18 34.08
N LEU A 110 -5.49 38.92 34.27
CA LEU A 110 -6.01 39.26 35.59
C LEU A 110 -6.51 38.02 36.33
N LEU A 111 -7.26 37.15 35.63
CA LEU A 111 -7.83 35.92 36.19
C LEU A 111 -6.74 34.98 36.73
N THR A 112 -5.55 34.95 36.11
CA THR A 112 -4.43 34.12 36.59
C THR A 112 -3.89 34.50 37.98
N GLN A 113 -4.17 35.72 38.45
CA GLN A 113 -3.69 36.25 39.73
C GLN A 113 -4.83 36.48 40.74
N MET A 114 -6.08 36.41 40.30
CA MET A 114 -7.27 36.67 41.11
C MET A 114 -7.58 35.53 42.08
N SER A 115 -8.16 35.83 43.24
CA SER A 115 -8.75 34.82 44.12
C SER A 115 -10.21 34.53 43.74
N LEU A 116 -10.71 33.34 44.10
CA LEU A 116 -12.12 32.99 43.95
C LEU A 116 -13.03 33.93 44.72
N ASN A 117 -12.62 34.37 45.92
CA ASN A 117 -13.40 35.34 46.69
C ASN A 117 -13.51 36.68 45.97
N ASP A 118 -12.39 37.20 45.45
CA ASP A 118 -12.38 38.48 44.73
C ASP A 118 -13.25 38.39 43.48
N TRP A 119 -13.19 37.28 42.75
CA TRP A 119 -14.04 37.05 41.59
C TRP A 119 -15.52 37.00 41.97
N LEU A 120 -15.89 36.30 43.04
CA LEU A 120 -17.28 36.25 43.52
C LEU A 120 -17.84 37.61 43.95
N GLN A 121 -16.97 38.50 44.45
CA GLN A 121 -17.34 39.89 44.74
C GLN A 121 -17.43 40.74 43.47
N ALA A 122 -16.53 40.54 42.50
CA ALA A 122 -16.56 41.24 41.21
C ALA A 122 -17.79 40.84 40.38
N TYR A 123 -18.18 39.57 40.41
CA TYR A 123 -19.38 39.05 39.74
C TYR A 123 -20.68 39.73 40.21
N LYS A 124 -20.69 40.32 41.42
CA LYS A 124 -21.82 41.14 41.92
C LYS A 124 -22.00 42.45 41.16
N ASN A 125 -20.99 42.93 40.43
CA ASN A 125 -21.07 44.17 39.65
C ASN A 125 -21.44 43.85 38.18
N PRO A 126 -22.69 44.11 37.75
CA PRO A 126 -23.23 43.69 36.45
C PRO A 126 -22.66 44.47 35.25
N SER A 127 -21.60 45.26 35.41
CA SER A 127 -20.88 45.87 34.27
C SER A 127 -20.32 44.83 33.28
N CYS A 128 -20.33 43.55 33.63
CA CYS A 128 -20.02 42.42 32.76
C CYS A 128 -21.22 41.89 31.95
N SER A 129 -22.45 42.33 32.23
CA SER A 129 -23.67 41.96 31.49
C SER A 129 -24.40 43.20 30.99
N SER A 130 -24.14 43.63 29.76
CA SER A 130 -24.91 44.63 28.97
C SER A 130 -25.28 45.95 29.70
N GLY A 131 -24.64 47.04 29.29
CA GLY A 131 -24.66 48.33 29.98
C GLY A 131 -26.03 48.87 30.42
N GLU A 132 -26.16 49.07 31.72
CA GLU A 132 -26.65 50.29 32.38
C GLU A 132 -26.08 50.28 33.83
N PRO A 133 -25.61 51.41 34.37
CA PRO A 133 -25.03 51.45 35.71
C PRO A 133 -26.13 51.60 36.77
N SER A 134 -26.24 50.64 37.69
CA SER A 134 -26.98 50.84 38.93
C SER A 134 -26.02 51.21 40.07
N THR A 135 -26.30 52.36 40.66
CA THR A 135 -25.71 52.92 41.88
C THR A 135 -26.36 52.30 43.13
N GLU A 136 -25.52 51.84 44.09
CA GLU A 136 -25.83 51.53 45.52
C GLU A 136 -26.84 50.35 45.72
N LEU A 137 -26.68 49.34 46.56
CA LEU A 137 -26.23 49.21 47.96
C LEU A 137 -25.88 47.73 48.29
N GLU A 138 -25.02 47.56 49.29
CA GLU A 138 -25.02 46.55 50.37
C GLU A 138 -25.41 45.07 50.08
N GLY A 139 -24.42 44.18 50.25
CA GLY A 139 -24.52 42.74 50.54
C GLY A 139 -25.77 41.98 50.07
N SER A 140 -25.73 41.34 48.90
CA SER A 140 -26.81 40.45 48.50
C SER A 140 -26.83 39.16 49.35
N ASP A 141 -27.89 39.00 50.14
CA ASP A 141 -28.34 37.78 50.84
C ASP A 141 -28.88 36.72 49.85
N GLU A 142 -28.17 36.49 48.73
CA GLU A 142 -28.63 35.58 47.67
C GLU A 142 -27.99 34.20 47.80
N LEU A 143 -28.81 33.16 47.72
CA LEU A 143 -28.37 31.77 47.64
C LEU A 143 -27.61 31.57 46.32
N ARG A 144 -26.34 31.15 46.40
CA ARG A 144 -25.48 30.94 45.24
C ARG A 144 -25.10 29.49 45.11
N LEU A 145 -25.03 29.02 43.86
CA LEU A 145 -24.58 27.67 43.55
C LEU A 145 -23.42 27.70 42.54
N LEU A 146 -22.26 27.23 42.99
CA LEU A 146 -21.11 26.96 42.13
C LEU A 146 -21.09 25.47 41.77
N ILE A 147 -21.06 25.14 40.49
CA ILE A 147 -20.94 23.75 40.03
C ILE A 147 -19.64 23.60 39.27
N ILE A 148 -18.79 22.68 39.73
CA ILE A 148 -17.53 22.34 39.08
C ILE A 148 -17.67 20.95 38.48
N ASP A 149 -17.78 20.88 37.15
CA ASP A 149 -17.95 19.63 36.43
C ASP A 149 -16.60 19.05 36.02
N GLN A 150 -16.50 17.72 35.84
CA GLN A 150 -15.23 17.00 35.59
C GLN A 150 -14.15 17.35 36.63
N PHE A 151 -14.53 17.45 37.90
CA PHE A 151 -13.64 17.86 38.97
C PHE A 151 -12.46 16.90 39.17
N GLU A 152 -12.55 15.63 38.71
CA GLU A 152 -11.41 14.71 38.69
C GLU A 152 -10.18 15.25 37.96
N GLU A 153 -10.36 16.23 37.07
CA GLU A 153 -9.28 16.85 36.32
C GLU A 153 -8.26 17.59 37.20
N ILE A 154 -8.65 17.97 38.43
CA ILE A 154 -7.72 18.51 39.43
C ILE A 154 -6.60 17.50 39.74
N PHE A 155 -6.87 16.20 39.59
CA PHE A 155 -5.90 15.14 39.86
C PHE A 155 -5.15 14.69 38.61
N THR A 156 -5.78 14.79 37.43
CA THR A 156 -5.24 14.20 36.21
C THR A 156 -4.48 15.19 35.34
N VAL A 157 -4.80 16.48 35.32
CA VAL A 157 -4.26 17.39 34.31
C VAL A 157 -2.84 17.86 34.64
N TYR A 158 -2.61 18.31 35.89
CA TYR A 158 -1.30 18.78 36.39
C TYR A 158 -0.88 17.99 37.64
N PRO A 159 -0.60 16.68 37.52
CA PRO A 159 -0.35 15.81 38.67
C PRO A 159 0.88 16.23 39.51
N GLU A 160 1.85 16.90 38.90
CA GLU A 160 3.05 17.42 39.53
C GLU A 160 2.80 18.67 40.40
N ARG A 161 1.72 19.43 40.13
CA ARG A 161 1.37 20.67 40.85
C ARG A 161 0.54 20.40 42.10
N TRP A 162 0.96 19.42 42.91
CA TRP A 162 0.21 18.98 44.09
C TRP A 162 0.06 20.08 45.16
N SER A 163 1.05 20.95 45.33
CA SER A 163 0.99 22.06 46.27
C SER A 163 -0.06 23.11 45.89
N GLU A 164 -0.33 23.28 44.59
CA GLU A 164 -1.42 24.13 44.11
C GLU A 164 -2.78 23.47 44.34
N ARG A 165 -2.88 22.14 44.34
CA ARG A 165 -4.14 21.45 44.72
C ARG A 165 -4.48 21.70 46.19
N ASP A 166 -3.51 21.57 47.09
CA ASP A 166 -3.69 21.90 48.51
C ASP A 166 -4.15 23.36 48.67
N ALA A 167 -3.52 24.28 47.94
CA ALA A 167 -3.89 25.69 47.97
C ALA A 167 -5.32 25.94 47.44
N PHE A 168 -5.74 25.22 46.39
CA PHE A 168 -7.09 25.29 45.84
C PHE A 168 -8.14 24.89 46.90
N PHE A 169 -7.97 23.75 47.58
CA PHE A 169 -8.92 23.30 48.60
C PHE A 169 -8.95 24.22 49.83
N ARG A 170 -7.80 24.77 50.26
CA ARG A 170 -7.76 25.77 51.34
C ARG A 170 -8.49 27.05 50.96
N GLU A 171 -8.33 27.50 49.73
CA GLU A 171 -9.04 28.68 49.22
C GLU A 171 -10.55 28.42 49.15
N LEU A 172 -10.97 27.28 48.61
CA LEU A 172 -12.37 26.86 48.58
C LEU A 172 -12.99 26.83 49.99
N GLY A 173 -12.29 26.26 50.96
CA GLY A 173 -12.73 26.24 52.36
C GLY A 173 -12.85 27.63 52.99
N THR A 174 -11.88 28.51 52.70
CA THR A 174 -11.90 29.90 53.16
C THR A 174 -13.10 30.66 52.58
N VAL A 175 -13.36 30.48 51.28
CA VAL A 175 -14.49 31.11 50.58
C VAL A 175 -15.82 30.62 51.14
N LEU A 176 -15.99 29.31 51.33
CA LEU A 176 -17.22 28.73 51.89
C LEU A 176 -17.45 29.16 53.35
N GLY A 177 -16.39 29.26 54.15
CA GLY A 177 -16.47 29.77 55.52
C GLY A 177 -16.86 31.24 55.59
N ALA A 178 -16.46 32.05 54.61
CA ALA A 178 -16.80 33.47 54.52
C ALA A 178 -18.19 33.74 53.88
N ASN A 179 -18.71 32.80 53.10
CA ASN A 179 -19.95 32.96 52.33
C ASN A 179 -20.95 31.83 52.69
N PRO A 180 -21.75 31.97 53.76
CA PRO A 180 -22.62 30.89 54.24
C PRO A 180 -23.74 30.50 53.26
N LEU A 181 -24.10 31.39 52.34
CA LEU A 181 -25.13 31.20 51.31
C LEU A 181 -24.55 30.64 49.99
N LEU A 182 -23.25 30.32 49.94
CA LEU A 182 -22.62 29.67 48.79
C LEU A 182 -22.62 28.16 48.98
N SER A 183 -23.27 27.45 48.06
CA SER A 183 -23.17 26.00 47.92
C SER A 183 -22.29 25.63 46.72
N VAL A 184 -21.57 24.51 46.83
CA VAL A 184 -20.66 23.99 45.81
C VAL A 184 -21.01 22.54 45.50
N ILE A 185 -21.10 22.22 44.22
CA ILE A 185 -21.23 20.84 43.74
C ILE A 185 -19.96 20.46 42.98
N LEU A 186 -19.31 19.40 43.46
CA LEU A 186 -18.15 18.81 42.80
C LEU A 186 -18.59 17.56 42.04
N CYS A 187 -18.63 17.64 40.72
CA CYS A 187 -19.00 16.48 39.89
C CYS A 187 -17.74 15.73 39.48
N LEU A 188 -17.60 14.46 39.88
CA LEU A 188 -16.45 13.66 39.51
C LEU A 188 -16.78 12.21 39.13
N ARG A 189 -15.78 11.54 38.59
CA ARG A 189 -15.79 10.10 38.32
C ARG A 189 -15.56 9.27 39.59
N GLU A 190 -16.27 8.15 39.72
CA GLU A 190 -16.29 7.30 40.92
C GLU A 190 -14.90 6.78 41.31
N GLU A 191 -14.06 6.47 40.33
CA GLU A 191 -12.68 6.01 40.51
C GLU A 191 -11.73 7.06 41.11
N TYR A 192 -12.11 8.35 41.11
CA TYR A 192 -11.32 9.42 41.73
C TYR A 192 -11.84 9.82 43.12
N LEU A 193 -12.91 9.19 43.60
CA LEU A 193 -13.55 9.57 44.86
C LEU A 193 -12.60 9.50 46.06
N ALA A 194 -11.79 8.45 46.14
CA ALA A 194 -10.81 8.26 47.22
C ALA A 194 -9.69 9.32 47.22
N GLN A 195 -9.45 10.00 46.09
CA GLN A 195 -8.42 11.03 46.00
C GLN A 195 -8.84 12.34 46.67
N LEU A 196 -10.12 12.49 47.03
CA LEU A 196 -10.61 13.63 47.81
C LEU A 196 -10.30 13.51 49.30
N ASP A 197 -10.07 12.30 49.82
CA ASP A 197 -9.95 12.06 51.26
C ASP A 197 -8.83 12.88 51.95
N PRO A 198 -7.65 13.14 51.34
CA PRO A 198 -6.62 14.01 51.94
C PRO A 198 -7.03 15.47 52.13
N TYR A 199 -8.13 15.91 51.49
CA TYR A 199 -8.55 17.32 51.44
C TYR A 199 -9.83 17.59 52.24
N ASP A 200 -10.38 16.57 52.92
CA ASP A 200 -11.64 16.69 53.65
C ASP A 200 -11.57 17.74 54.77
N GLU A 201 -10.43 17.88 55.44
CA GLU A 201 -10.24 18.85 56.52
C GLU A 201 -10.23 20.31 56.05
N PHE A 202 -9.99 20.56 54.76
CA PHE A 202 -9.92 21.92 54.23
C PHE A 202 -11.28 22.53 53.96
N VAL A 203 -12.35 21.74 53.85
CA VAL A 203 -13.64 22.20 53.34
C VAL A 203 -14.77 21.98 54.37
N PRO A 204 -15.72 22.91 54.54
CA PRO A 204 -16.91 22.70 55.37
C PRO A 204 -17.64 21.40 55.02
N GLY A 205 -18.20 20.72 56.03
CA GLY A 205 -18.89 19.43 55.84
C GLY A 205 -17.97 18.24 55.52
N ARG A 206 -16.64 18.46 55.42
CA ARG A 206 -15.61 17.43 55.19
C ARG A 206 -15.89 16.50 54.00
N LEU A 207 -16.46 17.04 52.91
CA LEU A 207 -16.78 16.26 51.71
C LEU A 207 -17.59 14.96 51.99
N ARG A 208 -18.38 14.97 53.08
CA ARG A 208 -19.12 13.79 53.56
C ARG A 208 -20.37 13.50 52.76
N VAL A 209 -21.00 14.54 52.23
CA VAL A 209 -22.24 14.44 51.48
C VAL A 209 -21.90 14.05 50.05
N ARG A 210 -22.04 12.76 49.76
CA ARG A 210 -21.67 12.15 48.48
C ARG A 210 -22.93 11.54 47.86
N TYR A 211 -23.30 12.00 46.67
CA TYR A 211 -24.44 11.50 45.91
C TYR A 211 -23.97 10.69 44.70
N ARG A 212 -24.34 9.40 44.66
CA ARG A 212 -24.00 8.51 43.54
C ARG A 212 -25.12 8.52 42.51
N ILE A 213 -24.79 8.83 41.26
CA ILE A 213 -25.69 8.55 40.13
C ILE A 213 -25.46 7.12 39.63
N ASP A 214 -26.46 6.27 39.83
CA ASP A 214 -26.43 4.91 39.30
C ASP A 214 -26.66 4.89 37.78
N PRO A 215 -26.18 3.84 37.08
CA PRO A 215 -26.50 3.65 35.66
C PRO A 215 -28.02 3.60 35.43
N MET A 216 -28.48 4.04 34.27
CA MET A 216 -29.92 4.20 34.01
C MET A 216 -30.61 2.83 33.92
N GLY A 217 -31.53 2.57 34.86
CA GLY A 217 -32.38 1.39 34.85
C GLY A 217 -33.51 1.46 33.80
N PRO A 218 -34.28 0.36 33.62
CA PRO A 218 -35.31 0.27 32.58
C PRO A 218 -36.46 1.25 32.77
N GLU A 219 -36.91 1.49 34.01
CA GLU A 219 -38.02 2.43 34.29
C GLU A 219 -37.63 3.87 33.94
N ALA A 220 -36.44 4.29 34.35
CA ALA A 220 -35.84 5.57 34.00
C ALA A 220 -35.65 5.70 32.47
N ALA A 221 -35.16 4.66 31.81
CA ALA A 221 -35.01 4.64 30.36
C ALA A 221 -36.35 4.78 29.63
N LEU A 222 -37.42 4.15 30.12
CA LEU A 222 -38.75 4.31 29.54
C LEU A 222 -39.25 5.76 29.59
N LEU A 223 -39.01 6.47 30.69
CA LEU A 223 -39.32 7.89 30.79
C LEU A 223 -38.46 8.72 29.83
N ALA A 224 -37.16 8.42 29.72
CA ALA A 224 -36.25 9.08 28.79
C ALA A 224 -36.61 8.84 27.31
N VAL A 225 -37.24 7.70 26.98
CA VAL A 225 -37.77 7.40 25.64
C VAL A 225 -39.12 8.07 25.40
N ARG A 226 -40.03 8.07 26.37
CA ARG A 226 -41.41 8.54 26.13
C ARG A 226 -41.55 10.04 26.28
N GLY A 227 -40.99 10.59 27.35
CA GLY A 227 -41.18 11.99 27.75
C GLY A 227 -40.86 12.99 26.63
N PRO A 228 -39.70 12.92 25.96
CA PRO A 228 -39.36 13.84 24.89
C PRO A 228 -40.31 13.73 23.68
N ALA A 229 -40.73 12.51 23.31
CA ALA A 229 -41.67 12.31 22.21
C ALA A 229 -43.07 12.86 22.54
N GLU A 230 -43.57 12.58 23.74
CA GLU A 230 -44.88 13.03 24.21
C GLU A 230 -44.94 14.56 24.30
N ALA A 231 -43.89 15.19 24.85
CA ALA A 231 -43.75 16.65 24.90
C ALA A 231 -43.69 17.29 23.50
N ALA A 232 -43.18 16.56 22.50
CA ALA A 232 -43.18 16.94 21.09
C ALA A 232 -44.47 16.54 20.34
N GLY A 233 -45.49 16.04 21.06
CA GLY A 233 -46.82 15.72 20.51
C GLY A 233 -46.93 14.36 19.82
N ARG A 234 -46.03 13.40 20.12
CA ARG A 234 -46.07 12.04 19.58
C ARG A 234 -46.06 11.00 20.70
N ALA A 235 -47.06 10.13 20.73
CA ALA A 235 -47.10 9.04 21.69
C ALA A 235 -46.42 7.77 21.15
N PHE A 236 -45.89 6.93 22.02
CA PHE A 236 -45.46 5.58 21.63
C PHE A 236 -46.65 4.62 21.66
N ALA A 237 -46.79 3.79 20.63
CA ALA A 237 -47.79 2.72 20.67
C ALA A 237 -47.51 1.74 21.83
N PRO A 238 -48.54 1.11 22.42
CA PRO A 238 -48.38 0.23 23.57
C PRO A 238 -47.31 -0.87 23.35
N GLY A 239 -46.36 -0.99 24.30
CA GLY A 239 -45.29 -1.99 24.25
C GLY A 239 -44.11 -1.65 23.33
N VAL A 240 -44.16 -0.56 22.55
CA VAL A 240 -43.06 -0.18 21.65
C VAL A 240 -41.84 0.29 22.42
N ALA A 241 -42.03 1.23 23.36
CA ALA A 241 -40.94 1.78 24.15
C ALA A 241 -40.29 0.70 25.04
N GLU A 242 -41.08 -0.23 25.58
CA GLU A 242 -40.61 -1.38 26.36
C GLU A 242 -39.72 -2.29 25.52
N ARG A 243 -40.17 -2.67 24.33
CA ARG A 243 -39.35 -3.49 23.42
C ARG A 243 -38.05 -2.78 23.02
N LEU A 244 -38.10 -1.47 22.81
CA LEU A 244 -36.90 -0.68 22.51
C LEU A 244 -35.91 -0.69 23.68
N VAL A 245 -36.40 -0.41 24.91
CA VAL A 245 -35.57 -0.46 26.12
C VAL A 245 -35.00 -1.85 26.36
N ASP A 246 -35.78 -2.91 26.17
CA ASP A 246 -35.29 -4.29 26.29
C ASP A 246 -34.25 -4.62 25.21
N SER A 247 -34.39 -4.11 24.00
CA SER A 247 -33.39 -4.26 22.93
C SER A 247 -32.07 -3.58 23.29
N LEU A 248 -32.12 -2.38 23.87
CA LEU A 248 -30.93 -1.65 24.37
C LEU A 248 -30.26 -2.31 25.58
N ARG A 249 -30.95 -3.25 26.23
CA ARG A 249 -30.45 -4.00 27.39
C ARG A 249 -29.90 -5.37 27.01
N GLN A 250 -29.98 -5.79 25.75
CA GLN A 250 -29.49 -7.11 25.36
C GLN A 250 -27.98 -7.21 25.57
N ILE A 251 -27.57 -8.20 26.36
CA ILE A 251 -26.16 -8.53 26.62
C ILE A 251 -25.90 -9.97 26.22
N SER A 252 -24.74 -10.23 25.62
CA SER A 252 -24.30 -11.60 25.30
C SER A 252 -23.52 -12.17 26.47
N ILE A 253 -24.04 -13.20 27.11
CA ILE A 253 -23.44 -13.91 28.22
C ILE A 253 -22.79 -15.17 27.67
N GLN A 254 -21.47 -15.27 27.77
CA GLN A 254 -20.77 -16.50 27.41
C GLN A 254 -20.93 -17.52 28.55
N GLN A 255 -21.61 -18.61 28.25
CA GLN A 255 -21.75 -19.75 29.13
C GLN A 255 -20.43 -20.52 29.27
N ALA A 256 -20.31 -21.33 30.32
CA ALA A 256 -19.10 -22.11 30.61
C ALA A 256 -18.75 -23.14 29.50
N ASP A 257 -19.71 -23.49 28.65
CA ASP A 257 -19.54 -24.37 27.49
C ASP A 257 -19.10 -23.61 26.21
N GLY A 258 -18.94 -22.28 26.30
CA GLY A 258 -18.57 -21.41 25.19
C GLY A 258 -19.75 -20.91 24.34
N THR A 259 -20.99 -21.32 24.64
CA THR A 259 -22.19 -20.80 23.96
C THR A 259 -22.50 -19.38 24.41
N LEU A 260 -23.04 -18.56 23.50
CA LEU A 260 -23.47 -17.19 23.80
C LEU A 260 -24.98 -17.19 24.00
N GLU A 261 -25.43 -16.88 25.22
CA GLU A 261 -26.84 -16.67 25.53
C GLU A 261 -27.12 -15.17 25.61
N VAL A 262 -28.20 -14.70 24.98
CA VAL A 262 -28.60 -13.29 25.05
C VAL A 262 -29.50 -13.11 26.27
N GLY A 263 -29.02 -12.34 27.25
CA GLY A 263 -29.77 -11.96 28.45
C GLY A 263 -30.13 -10.48 28.45
N LEU A 264 -31.01 -10.07 29.38
CA LEU A 264 -31.31 -8.66 29.63
C LEU A 264 -30.43 -8.12 30.76
N GLY A 265 -29.62 -7.11 30.44
CA GLY A 265 -28.86 -6.33 31.39
C GLY A 265 -29.76 -5.52 32.33
N GLN A 266 -29.20 -5.10 33.45
CA GLN A 266 -29.91 -4.29 34.46
C GLN A 266 -30.02 -2.81 34.06
N HIS A 267 -29.19 -2.35 33.14
CA HIS A 267 -29.04 -0.93 32.80
C HIS A 267 -28.99 -0.73 31.29
N VAL A 268 -29.29 0.50 30.87
CA VAL A 268 -29.20 0.97 29.48
C VAL A 268 -27.98 1.86 29.32
N ASP A 269 -27.22 1.65 28.25
CA ASP A 269 -26.16 2.58 27.84
C ASP A 269 -26.80 3.87 27.29
N LEU A 270 -26.52 5.00 27.94
CA LEU A 270 -27.13 6.29 27.60
C LEU A 270 -26.74 6.78 26.20
N PHE A 271 -25.55 6.42 25.72
CA PHE A 271 -25.11 6.78 24.37
C PHE A 271 -25.97 6.03 23.35
N GLN A 272 -26.12 4.70 23.50
CA GLN A 272 -26.96 3.90 22.60
C GLN A 272 -28.41 4.40 22.60
N LEU A 273 -28.95 4.68 23.79
CA LEU A 273 -30.30 5.21 23.95
C LEU A 273 -30.51 6.50 23.13
N GLN A 274 -29.63 7.48 23.31
CA GLN A 274 -29.73 8.75 22.60
C GLN A 274 -29.61 8.57 21.08
N LEU A 275 -28.68 7.74 20.63
CA LEU A 275 -28.46 7.52 19.20
C LEU A 275 -29.66 6.84 18.54
N VAL A 276 -30.20 5.80 19.18
CA VAL A 276 -31.37 5.07 18.65
C VAL A 276 -32.62 5.95 18.66
N CYS A 277 -32.88 6.68 19.75
CA CYS A 277 -34.02 7.60 19.81
C CYS A 277 -33.91 8.73 18.77
N GLN A 278 -32.72 9.31 18.59
CA GLN A 278 -32.49 10.35 17.59
C GLN A 278 -32.74 9.83 16.17
N ARG A 279 -32.22 8.64 15.83
CA ARG A 279 -32.42 8.04 14.51
C ARG A 279 -33.87 7.63 14.28
N LEU A 280 -34.50 7.01 15.28
CA LEU A 280 -35.91 6.64 15.23
C LEU A 280 -36.75 7.88 14.92
N TRP A 281 -36.56 8.97 15.66
CA TRP A 281 -37.28 10.21 15.42
C TRP A 281 -37.07 10.78 14.02
N SER A 282 -35.82 10.83 13.56
CA SER A 282 -35.48 11.35 12.22
C SER A 282 -36.04 10.50 11.08
N SER A 283 -36.34 9.22 11.35
CA SER A 283 -36.92 8.30 10.35
C SER A 283 -38.45 8.35 10.27
N LEU A 284 -39.12 9.00 11.24
CA LEU A 284 -40.59 9.03 11.29
C LEU A 284 -41.18 9.91 10.17
N PRO A 285 -42.29 9.47 9.53
CA PRO A 285 -43.01 10.27 8.54
C PRO A 285 -43.46 11.64 9.08
N ALA A 286 -43.47 12.65 8.21
CA ALA A 286 -43.98 13.97 8.53
C ALA A 286 -45.48 13.89 8.89
N GLY A 287 -45.84 14.28 10.12
CA GLY A 287 -47.22 14.25 10.61
C GLY A 287 -47.62 12.97 11.37
N ALA A 288 -46.70 12.02 11.59
CA ALA A 288 -46.95 10.87 12.46
C ALA A 288 -47.29 11.35 13.88
N GLN A 289 -48.47 10.96 14.38
CA GLN A 289 -48.92 11.26 15.76
C GLN A 289 -48.56 10.15 16.75
N GLU A 290 -48.23 8.96 16.24
CA GLU A 290 -47.88 7.80 17.03
C GLU A 290 -46.58 7.17 16.48
N VAL A 291 -45.71 6.74 17.39
CA VAL A 291 -44.50 5.98 17.09
C VAL A 291 -44.85 4.51 17.13
N CYS A 292 -45.10 3.95 15.94
CA CYS A 292 -45.39 2.54 15.75
C CYS A 292 -44.12 1.79 15.31
N LEU A 293 -43.89 0.61 15.88
CA LEU A 293 -43.00 -0.39 15.31
C LEU A 293 -43.83 -1.25 14.36
N GLU A 294 -43.99 -0.83 13.10
CA GLU A 294 -44.64 -1.69 12.10
C GLU A 294 -43.75 -2.90 11.75
N ASP A 295 -42.44 -2.83 11.99
CA ASP A 295 -41.50 -3.94 11.84
C ASP A 295 -40.34 -3.80 12.86
N PRO A 296 -40.03 -4.82 13.68
CA PRO A 296 -38.80 -4.85 14.48
C PRO A 296 -37.53 -4.61 13.66
N ALA A 297 -37.57 -4.90 12.35
CA ALA A 297 -36.49 -4.59 11.42
C ALA A 297 -36.36 -3.10 11.03
N ALA A 298 -37.39 -2.26 11.26
CA ALA A 298 -37.40 -0.87 10.81
C ALA A 298 -36.54 0.09 11.64
N ILE A 299 -36.29 -0.23 12.92
CA ILE A 299 -35.26 0.47 13.73
C ILE A 299 -33.85 0.00 13.33
N GLY A 300 -33.76 -1.13 12.62
CA GLY A 300 -32.54 -1.90 12.51
C GLY A 300 -32.17 -2.51 13.86
N ASP A 301 -31.35 -3.55 13.84
CA ASP A 301 -30.64 -3.99 15.05
C ASP A 301 -29.89 -2.78 15.65
N VAL A 302 -29.81 -2.64 16.98
CA VAL A 302 -29.09 -1.54 17.66
C VAL A 302 -27.67 -1.42 17.11
N ALA A 303 -27.05 -2.57 16.80
CA ALA A 303 -25.74 -2.62 16.14
C ALA A 303 -25.72 -1.91 14.78
N SER A 304 -26.77 -2.06 13.96
CA SER A 304 -26.89 -1.37 12.66
C SER A 304 -27.07 0.15 12.80
N VAL A 305 -27.68 0.59 13.92
CA VAL A 305 -27.81 2.02 14.23
C VAL A 305 -26.45 2.63 14.51
N ILE A 306 -25.69 1.96 15.40
CA ILE A 306 -24.33 2.36 15.77
C ILE A 306 -23.39 2.29 14.56
N GLN A 307 -23.51 1.23 13.74
CA GLN A 307 -22.72 1.07 12.52
C GLN A 307 -22.95 2.22 11.54
N ALA A 308 -24.20 2.60 11.26
CA ALA A 308 -24.42 3.70 10.30
C ALA A 308 -24.00 5.05 10.87
N PHE A 309 -24.06 5.24 12.19
CA PHE A 309 -23.48 6.43 12.82
C PHE A 309 -21.97 6.49 12.62
N TYR A 310 -21.27 5.38 12.84
CA TYR A 310 -19.84 5.27 12.56
C TYR A 310 -19.52 5.56 11.09
N GLU A 311 -20.25 4.94 10.16
CA GLU A 311 -20.08 5.19 8.71
C GLU A 311 -20.34 6.65 8.33
N GLY A 312 -21.35 7.27 8.93
CA GLY A 312 -21.67 8.69 8.76
C GLY A 312 -20.55 9.60 9.26
N ALA A 313 -20.02 9.35 10.47
CA ALA A 313 -18.92 10.11 11.04
C ALA A 313 -17.64 10.01 10.20
N ILE A 314 -17.33 8.82 9.68
CA ILE A 314 -16.21 8.61 8.75
C ILE A 314 -16.42 9.40 7.46
N GLY A 315 -17.60 9.31 6.86
CA GLY A 315 -17.94 10.02 5.62
C GLY A 315 -17.85 11.53 5.78
N LYS A 316 -18.37 12.08 6.89
CA LYS A 316 -18.32 13.51 7.20
C LYS A 316 -16.89 14.00 7.44
N SER A 317 -16.13 13.31 8.29
CA SER A 317 -14.74 13.66 8.59
C SER A 317 -13.86 13.70 7.33
N LEU A 318 -14.05 12.74 6.42
CA LEU A 318 -13.34 12.72 5.13
C LEU A 318 -13.79 13.82 4.17
N ALA A 319 -15.06 14.24 4.22
CA ALA A 319 -15.58 15.32 3.38
C ALA A 319 -15.11 16.72 3.82
N GLU A 320 -14.93 16.92 5.12
CA GLU A 320 -14.45 18.18 5.71
C GLU A 320 -12.94 18.39 5.51
N ALA A 321 -12.18 17.30 5.39
CA ALA A 321 -10.74 17.29 5.19
C ALA A 321 -10.32 17.79 3.78
N SER A 322 -10.16 19.10 3.64
CA SER A 322 -9.80 19.76 2.39
C SER A 322 -8.32 20.18 2.36
N ALA A 323 -7.38 19.22 2.28
CA ALA A 323 -6.01 19.46 1.79
C ALA A 323 -5.19 18.17 1.62
N ASP A 324 -5.11 17.34 2.66
CA ASP A 324 -4.29 16.13 2.68
C ASP A 324 -5.20 14.90 2.61
N HIS A 325 -5.29 14.28 1.43
CA HIS A 325 -6.19 13.14 1.17
C HIS A 325 -5.73 11.91 1.98
N VAL A 326 -6.15 11.80 3.23
CA VAL A 326 -6.15 10.52 3.95
C VAL A 326 -7.26 9.66 3.37
N SER A 327 -6.95 8.42 3.02
CA SER A 327 -7.99 7.49 2.58
C SER A 327 -8.86 7.05 3.74
N GLU A 328 -10.11 6.73 3.40
CA GLU A 328 -11.03 6.04 4.29
C GLU A 328 -10.41 4.77 4.90
N ARG A 329 -9.61 4.03 4.12
CA ARG A 329 -8.89 2.86 4.61
C ARG A 329 -7.98 3.18 5.78
N LYS A 330 -7.13 4.20 5.65
CA LYS A 330 -6.17 4.58 6.70
C LYS A 330 -6.90 5.03 7.97
N LEU A 331 -7.98 5.80 7.82
CA LEU A 331 -8.80 6.24 8.95
C LEU A 331 -9.48 5.05 9.66
N ARG A 332 -10.12 4.15 8.91
CA ARG A 332 -10.74 2.93 9.45
C ARG A 332 -9.73 2.02 10.14
N SER A 333 -8.56 1.80 9.53
CA SER A 333 -7.49 0.98 10.13
C SER A 333 -6.93 1.60 11.40
N TRP A 334 -6.79 2.92 11.46
CA TRP A 334 -6.36 3.60 12.69
C TRP A 334 -7.36 3.38 13.82
N ILE A 335 -8.65 3.59 13.56
CA ILE A 335 -9.69 3.38 14.58
C ILE A 335 -9.74 1.92 15.05
N GLU A 336 -9.67 0.95 14.15
CA GLU A 336 -9.76 -0.47 14.52
C GLU A 336 -8.55 -1.00 15.25
N TYR A 337 -7.34 -0.59 14.88
CA TYR A 337 -6.12 -1.22 15.39
C TYR A 337 -5.44 -0.40 16.50
N GLU A 338 -5.73 0.89 16.63
CA GLU A 338 -5.12 1.75 17.65
C GLU A 338 -6.10 2.16 18.76
N LEU A 339 -7.42 2.22 18.48
CA LEU A 339 -8.45 2.58 19.47
C LEU A 339 -9.26 1.39 20.01
N ILE A 340 -9.04 0.20 19.43
CA ILE A 340 -9.63 -1.05 19.88
C ILE A 340 -8.51 -2.06 20.07
N SER A 341 -8.37 -2.60 21.29
CA SER A 341 -7.42 -3.66 21.59
C SER A 341 -7.77 -4.95 20.86
N GLU A 342 -6.80 -5.86 20.72
CA GLU A 342 -7.08 -7.22 20.20
C GLU A 342 -8.18 -7.92 21.00
N THR A 343 -8.21 -7.72 22.32
CA THR A 343 -9.22 -8.29 23.23
C THR A 343 -10.61 -7.65 23.13
N GLY A 344 -10.80 -6.62 22.30
CA GLY A 344 -12.11 -5.97 22.12
C GLY A 344 -12.45 -4.98 23.22
N THR A 345 -11.43 -4.39 23.84
CA THR A 345 -11.60 -3.28 24.79
C THR A 345 -11.10 -2.00 24.17
N ARG A 346 -11.66 -0.87 24.60
CA ARG A 346 -11.24 0.45 24.13
C ARG A 346 -9.81 0.76 24.59
N THR A 347 -9.06 1.42 23.72
CA THR A 347 -7.71 1.91 24.03
C THR A 347 -7.61 3.41 23.80
N SER A 348 -6.83 4.07 24.64
CA SER A 348 -6.48 5.49 24.46
C SER A 348 -5.23 5.61 23.57
N TYR A 349 -5.25 6.52 22.62
CA TYR A 349 -4.12 6.83 21.76
C TYR A 349 -3.65 8.27 21.96
N GLN A 350 -2.34 8.49 22.10
CA GLN A 350 -1.80 9.84 22.32
C GLN A 350 -1.96 10.71 21.05
N LEU A 351 -2.54 11.89 21.23
CA LEU A 351 -2.72 12.88 20.17
C LEU A 351 -1.37 13.54 19.86
N GLY A 352 -0.96 13.55 18.59
CA GLY A 352 0.23 14.28 18.15
C GLY A 352 -0.04 15.77 17.93
N TYR A 353 1.00 16.53 17.55
CA TYR A 353 0.88 17.98 17.36
C TYR A 353 0.09 18.34 16.08
N GLU A 354 0.49 17.80 14.93
CA GLU A 354 -0.17 18.01 13.63
C GLU A 354 -0.95 16.77 13.16
N THR A 355 -0.39 15.58 13.40
CA THR A 355 -0.98 14.30 13.00
C THR A 355 -0.94 13.31 14.15
N THR A 356 -1.88 12.38 14.15
CA THR A 356 -2.02 11.28 15.11
C THR A 356 -1.99 9.97 14.32
N ALA A 357 -0.93 9.17 14.48
CA ALA A 357 -0.70 7.94 13.68
C ALA A 357 -0.73 8.15 12.14
N ASP A 358 -0.19 9.29 11.67
CA ASP A 358 -0.27 9.77 10.28
C ASP A 358 -1.69 10.18 9.82
N VAL A 359 -2.66 10.28 10.72
CA VAL A 359 -3.98 10.88 10.46
C VAL A 359 -3.92 12.37 10.85
N PRO A 360 -4.22 13.32 9.96
CA PRO A 360 -4.26 14.74 10.30
C PRO A 360 -5.26 15.02 11.41
N ASN A 361 -4.83 15.80 12.39
CA ASN A 361 -5.66 16.13 13.55
C ASN A 361 -7.01 16.79 13.21
N PRO A 362 -7.18 17.57 12.11
CA PRO A 362 -8.51 18.04 11.72
C PRO A 362 -9.55 16.92 11.52
N LEU A 363 -9.15 15.75 10.98
CA LEU A 363 -10.06 14.60 10.85
C LEU A 363 -10.42 14.05 12.23
N VAL A 364 -9.42 13.95 13.12
CA VAL A 364 -9.61 13.48 14.49
C VAL A 364 -10.56 14.41 15.26
N TYR A 365 -10.39 15.73 15.12
CA TYR A 365 -11.28 16.71 15.75
C TYR A 365 -12.70 16.64 15.18
N SER A 366 -12.89 16.45 13.88
CA SER A 366 -14.21 16.21 13.30
C SER A 366 -14.90 14.97 13.91
N LEU A 367 -14.16 13.89 14.16
CA LEU A 367 -14.70 12.70 14.85
C LEU A 367 -14.99 12.93 16.34
N ILE A 368 -14.28 13.86 16.99
CA ILE A 368 -14.57 14.29 18.36
C ILE A 368 -15.84 15.15 18.40
N ASP A 369 -16.00 16.07 17.45
CA ASP A 369 -17.15 16.94 17.31
C ASP A 369 -18.43 16.13 16.99
N ASP A 370 -18.28 15.04 16.23
CA ASP A 370 -19.35 14.08 15.98
C ASP A 370 -19.62 13.13 17.15
N HIS A 371 -18.83 13.18 18.23
CA HIS A 371 -18.93 12.32 19.42
C HIS A 371 -18.65 10.83 19.17
N LEU A 372 -18.00 10.47 18.06
CA LEU A 372 -17.43 9.13 17.89
C LEU A 372 -16.23 8.94 18.82
N LEU A 373 -15.39 9.97 18.91
CA LEU A 373 -14.22 10.04 19.77
C LEU A 373 -14.42 11.03 20.92
N ARG A 374 -13.65 10.84 21.98
CA ARG A 374 -13.49 11.81 23.05
C ARG A 374 -12.02 12.12 23.28
N LEU A 375 -11.76 13.35 23.72
CA LEU A 375 -10.46 13.78 24.18
C LEU A 375 -10.33 13.54 25.70
N GLU A 376 -9.24 12.94 26.13
CA GLU A 376 -8.86 12.79 27.52
C GLU A 376 -7.51 13.47 27.77
N VAL A 377 -7.36 14.08 28.94
CA VAL A 377 -6.09 14.70 29.36
C VAL A 377 -5.61 14.01 30.64
N HIS A 378 -4.46 13.35 30.53
CA HIS A 378 -3.80 12.68 31.65
C HIS A 378 -2.33 13.11 31.70
N SER A 379 -1.90 13.68 32.82
CA SER A 379 -0.54 14.17 33.07
C SER A 379 -0.03 15.11 31.97
N GLY A 380 -0.84 16.09 31.59
CA GLY A 380 -0.55 17.01 30.47
C GLY A 380 -0.57 16.37 29.08
N THR A 381 -0.75 15.05 28.98
CA THR A 381 -0.81 14.33 27.71
C THR A 381 -2.25 14.27 27.22
N ARG A 382 -2.47 14.75 25.98
CA ARG A 382 -3.76 14.66 25.30
C ARG A 382 -3.85 13.31 24.60
N SER A 383 -4.86 12.53 24.91
CA SER A 383 -5.14 11.24 24.28
C SER A 383 -6.57 11.20 23.76
N VAL A 384 -6.81 10.45 22.70
CA VAL A 384 -8.14 10.21 22.14
C VAL A 384 -8.57 8.77 22.36
N GLU A 385 -9.85 8.56 22.55
CA GLU A 385 -10.46 7.25 22.79
C GLU A 385 -11.86 7.24 22.17
N LEU A 386 -12.42 6.06 21.87
CA LEU A 386 -13.85 5.92 21.52
C LEU A 386 -14.75 6.52 22.61
N THR A 387 -15.94 7.02 22.30
CA THR A 387 -16.82 7.60 23.35
C THR A 387 -17.48 6.52 24.23
N SER A 388 -17.93 5.40 23.64
CA SER A 388 -18.58 4.28 24.33
C SER A 388 -17.99 2.92 23.90
N ASP A 389 -18.06 1.92 24.78
CA ASP A 389 -17.71 0.50 24.48
C ASP A 389 -18.65 -0.10 23.44
N CYS A 390 -19.86 0.44 23.31
CA CYS A 390 -20.85 -0.03 22.35
C CYS A 390 -20.39 0.05 20.89
N PHE A 391 -19.35 0.85 20.60
CA PHE A 391 -18.80 1.00 19.27
C PHE A 391 -17.92 -0.15 18.82
N VAL A 392 -17.33 -0.90 19.75
CA VAL A 392 -16.24 -1.83 19.43
C VAL A 392 -16.65 -2.87 18.37
N GLU A 393 -17.72 -3.63 18.65
CA GLU A 393 -18.17 -4.69 17.75
C GLU A 393 -18.80 -4.15 16.44
N PRO A 394 -19.68 -3.12 16.47
CA PRO A 394 -20.19 -2.50 15.24
C PRO A 394 -19.09 -1.92 14.33
N ILE A 395 -18.04 -1.30 14.89
CA ILE A 395 -16.89 -0.80 14.11
C ILE A 395 -16.17 -1.97 13.44
N ARG A 396 -15.84 -3.03 14.20
CA ARG A 396 -15.18 -4.23 13.66
C ARG A 396 -16.01 -4.89 12.56
N GLY A 397 -17.33 -4.98 12.75
CA GLY A 397 -18.26 -5.47 11.74
C GLY A 397 -18.23 -4.63 10.46
N SER A 398 -18.46 -3.32 10.59
CA SER A 398 -18.45 -2.37 9.46
C SER A 398 -17.12 -2.39 8.70
N ASN A 399 -16.00 -2.36 9.43
CA ASN A 399 -14.68 -2.36 8.82
C ASN A 399 -14.34 -3.67 8.13
N ARG A 400 -14.70 -4.83 8.73
CA ARG A 400 -14.54 -6.13 8.06
C ARG A 400 -15.25 -6.16 6.71
N ASP A 401 -16.51 -5.70 6.69
CA ASP A 401 -17.32 -5.70 5.47
C ASP A 401 -16.77 -4.69 4.45
N TRP A 402 -16.35 -3.51 4.92
CA TRP A 402 -15.72 -2.50 4.08
C TRP A 402 -14.39 -2.96 3.50
N PHE A 403 -13.50 -3.58 4.27
CA PHE A 403 -12.22 -4.13 3.80
C PHE A 403 -12.44 -5.29 2.82
N ALA A 404 -13.49 -6.10 3.03
CA ALA A 404 -13.86 -7.18 2.12
C ALA A 404 -14.36 -6.66 0.77
N ALA A 405 -15.10 -5.54 0.76
CA ALA A 405 -15.56 -4.86 -0.46
C ALA A 405 -14.44 -4.06 -1.15
N ASN A 406 -13.53 -3.47 -0.37
CA ASN A 406 -12.45 -2.61 -0.84
C ASN A 406 -11.09 -3.31 -0.78
N ARG A 407 -10.99 -4.52 -1.34
CA ARG A 407 -9.73 -5.29 -1.32
C ARG A 407 -8.60 -4.54 -2.03
N ASP A 408 -7.41 -4.59 -1.44
CA ASP A 408 -6.19 -4.06 -2.06
C ASP A 408 -5.16 -5.19 -2.19
N GLU A 409 -4.78 -5.47 -3.42
CA GLU A 409 -3.83 -6.52 -3.76
C GLU A 409 -2.48 -6.32 -3.08
N LEU A 410 -2.03 -5.08 -2.85
CA LEU A 410 -0.76 -4.79 -2.19
C LEU A 410 -0.81 -5.16 -0.70
N VAL A 411 -1.88 -4.79 0.01
CA VAL A 411 -2.05 -5.15 1.43
C VAL A 411 -2.18 -6.66 1.60
N GLU A 412 -3.01 -7.31 0.78
CA GLU A 412 -3.18 -8.77 0.84
C GLU A 412 -1.90 -9.53 0.50
N ALA A 413 -1.12 -9.03 -0.46
CA ALA A 413 0.18 -9.63 -0.78
C ALA A 413 1.20 -9.41 0.33
N ALA A 414 1.21 -8.24 0.97
CA ALA A 414 2.09 -7.93 2.10
C ALA A 414 1.76 -8.76 3.34
N LYS A 415 0.47 -8.91 3.70
CA LYS A 415 0.01 -9.77 4.80
C LYS A 415 0.38 -11.24 4.58
N ARG A 416 0.12 -11.77 3.37
CA ARG A 416 0.52 -13.15 3.02
C ARG A 416 2.03 -13.34 3.06
N TRP A 417 2.79 -12.35 2.60
CA TRP A 417 4.24 -12.38 2.65
C TRP A 417 4.75 -12.38 4.10
N ASP A 418 4.17 -11.57 4.99
CA ASP A 418 4.56 -11.52 6.40
C ASP A 418 4.20 -12.83 7.13
N GLY A 419 2.96 -13.32 6.97
CA GLY A 419 2.50 -14.57 7.57
C GLY A 419 3.25 -15.81 7.10
N ALA A 420 3.81 -15.79 5.88
CA ALA A 420 4.66 -16.87 5.35
C ALA A 420 6.14 -16.76 5.78
N GLN A 421 6.48 -15.90 6.74
CA GLN A 421 7.85 -15.60 7.17
C GLN A 421 8.72 -14.93 6.09
N ARG A 422 8.11 -14.04 5.31
CA ARG A 422 8.76 -13.14 4.35
C ARG A 422 9.57 -13.81 3.22
N PRO A 423 9.04 -14.86 2.56
CA PRO A 423 9.77 -15.57 1.51
C PRO A 423 9.87 -14.75 0.22
N ASP A 424 11.02 -14.80 -0.43
CA ASP A 424 11.25 -14.07 -1.69
C ASP A 424 10.31 -14.54 -2.82
N GLY A 425 9.80 -15.77 -2.76
CA GLY A 425 8.91 -16.37 -3.77
C GLY A 425 7.63 -15.58 -4.01
N VAL A 426 7.05 -15.02 -2.94
CA VAL A 426 5.71 -14.39 -2.91
C VAL A 426 5.74 -12.90 -3.30
N LEU A 427 6.93 -12.31 -3.46
CA LEU A 427 7.10 -10.92 -3.88
C LEU A 427 6.48 -10.65 -5.27
N LEU A 428 5.84 -9.49 -5.43
CA LEU A 428 5.14 -9.11 -6.66
C LEU A 428 6.10 -9.00 -7.85
N THR A 429 5.64 -9.45 -9.02
CA THR A 429 6.37 -9.32 -10.29
C THR A 429 5.45 -8.86 -11.42
N GLY A 430 6.04 -8.39 -12.52
CA GLY A 430 5.31 -8.05 -13.74
C GLY A 430 4.18 -7.01 -13.54
N PRO A 431 2.96 -7.28 -14.08
CA PRO A 431 1.82 -6.36 -13.99
C PRO A 431 1.39 -6.04 -12.55
N GLY A 432 1.42 -7.02 -11.64
CA GLY A 432 1.04 -6.83 -10.23
C GLY A 432 1.95 -5.83 -9.51
N LEU A 433 3.26 -5.91 -9.75
CA LEU A 433 4.22 -4.93 -9.22
C LEU A 433 3.99 -3.53 -9.81
N ALA A 434 3.65 -3.44 -11.11
CA ALA A 434 3.38 -2.16 -11.76
C ALA A 434 2.10 -1.50 -11.20
N ARG A 435 1.05 -2.27 -10.94
CA ARG A 435 -0.19 -1.81 -10.29
C ARG A 435 0.08 -1.34 -8.86
N ALA A 436 0.73 -2.16 -8.05
CA ALA A 436 1.09 -1.82 -6.66
C ALA A 436 1.94 -0.54 -6.58
N ARG A 437 2.91 -0.35 -7.47
CA ARG A 437 3.71 0.87 -7.53
C ARG A 437 2.89 2.11 -7.91
N ARG A 438 1.91 1.96 -8.81
CA ARG A 438 0.99 3.06 -9.15
C ARG A 438 0.14 3.43 -7.94
N LEU A 439 -0.48 2.45 -7.30
CA LEU A 439 -1.34 2.64 -6.13
C LEU A 439 -0.57 3.31 -4.98
N ALA A 440 0.62 2.80 -4.65
CA ALA A 440 1.48 3.40 -3.62
C ALA A 440 1.96 4.82 -3.95
N LYS A 441 2.00 5.19 -5.24
CA LYS A 441 2.32 6.56 -5.66
C LYS A 441 1.09 7.48 -5.59
N THR A 442 -0.09 6.97 -5.94
CA THR A 442 -1.35 7.75 -5.92
C THR A 442 -1.93 7.91 -4.51
N ARG A 443 -1.65 6.96 -3.61
CA ARG A 443 -2.19 6.92 -2.24
C ARG A 443 -1.09 6.57 -1.23
N PRO A 444 -0.09 7.45 -1.03
CA PRO A 444 1.06 7.13 -0.19
C PRO A 444 0.73 6.97 1.30
N GLY A 445 -0.38 7.57 1.76
CA GLY A 445 -0.87 7.49 3.15
C GLY A 445 -1.58 6.17 3.51
N ASP A 446 -1.99 5.37 2.51
CA ASP A 446 -2.79 4.14 2.72
C ASP A 446 -1.95 2.96 3.20
N TYR A 447 -0.62 3.06 3.08
CA TYR A 447 0.29 1.94 3.20
C TYR A 447 1.23 2.11 4.40
N GLY A 448 1.19 1.14 5.31
CA GLY A 448 2.03 1.09 6.51
C GLY A 448 3.46 0.70 6.22
N SER A 449 4.23 0.46 7.28
CA SER A 449 5.63 0.03 7.20
C SER A 449 5.77 -1.32 6.49
N LEU A 450 4.84 -2.24 6.73
CA LEU A 450 4.83 -3.58 6.14
C LEU A 450 4.68 -3.53 4.61
N GLU A 451 3.66 -2.83 4.10
CA GLU A 451 3.40 -2.72 2.67
C GLU A 451 4.53 -1.98 1.95
N LYS A 452 5.07 -0.93 2.57
CA LYS A 452 6.21 -0.17 2.05
C LYS A 452 7.45 -1.06 1.92
N GLU A 453 7.74 -1.88 2.92
CA GLU A 453 8.86 -2.83 2.89
C GLU A 453 8.64 -3.95 1.86
N PHE A 454 7.43 -4.52 1.79
CA PHE A 454 7.07 -5.53 0.80
C PHE A 454 7.23 -5.01 -0.64
N LEU A 455 6.75 -3.79 -0.90
CA LEU A 455 6.89 -3.13 -2.20
C LEU A 455 8.36 -2.87 -2.54
N LYS A 456 9.14 -2.37 -1.57
CA LYS A 456 10.58 -2.12 -1.73
C LYS A 456 11.34 -3.40 -2.09
N ARG A 457 11.08 -4.51 -1.40
CA ARG A 457 11.70 -5.82 -1.72
C ARG A 457 11.26 -6.34 -3.08
N SER A 458 9.99 -6.20 -3.43
CA SER A 458 9.47 -6.58 -4.76
C SER A 458 10.17 -5.80 -5.89
N ILE A 459 10.39 -4.50 -5.70
CA ILE A 459 11.15 -3.65 -6.64
C ILE A 459 12.61 -4.11 -6.74
N ALA A 460 13.27 -4.39 -5.61
CA ALA A 460 14.65 -4.85 -5.59
C ALA A 460 14.82 -6.20 -6.31
N ARG A 461 13.91 -7.15 -6.09
CA ARG A 461 13.89 -8.45 -6.79
C ARG A 461 13.71 -8.28 -8.29
N ALA A 462 12.78 -7.41 -8.71
CA ALA A 462 12.54 -7.14 -10.13
C ALA A 462 13.78 -6.52 -10.81
N ARG A 463 14.50 -5.61 -10.12
CA ARG A 463 15.77 -5.06 -10.61
C ARG A 463 16.85 -6.13 -10.76
N ARG A 464 17.03 -6.99 -9.74
CA ARG A 464 17.98 -8.11 -9.78
C ARG A 464 17.69 -9.07 -10.93
N ARG A 465 16.43 -9.45 -11.14
CA ARG A 465 16.02 -10.32 -12.26
C ARG A 465 16.34 -9.69 -13.62
N ARG A 466 16.08 -8.39 -13.80
CA ARG A 466 16.42 -7.69 -15.06
C ARG A 466 17.92 -7.63 -15.31
N ALA A 467 18.72 -7.40 -14.28
CA ALA A 467 20.17 -7.40 -14.39
C ALA A 467 20.70 -8.80 -14.78
N MET A 468 20.19 -9.85 -14.14
CA MET A 468 20.53 -11.24 -14.47
C MET A 468 20.15 -11.62 -15.90
N SER A 469 18.95 -11.24 -16.37
CA SER A 469 18.53 -11.53 -17.75
C SER A 469 19.36 -10.79 -18.78
N ALA A 470 19.75 -9.53 -18.51
CA ALA A 470 20.60 -8.76 -19.40
C ALA A 470 22.04 -9.32 -19.45
N GLY A 471 22.58 -9.75 -18.30
CA GLY A 471 23.89 -10.41 -18.25
C GLY A 471 23.94 -11.71 -19.04
N GLY A 472 22.87 -12.53 -18.93
CA GLY A 472 22.76 -13.78 -19.69
C GLY A 472 22.72 -13.58 -21.21
N THR A 473 21.99 -12.57 -21.70
CA THR A 473 21.94 -12.29 -23.15
C THR A 473 23.27 -11.78 -23.70
N VAL A 474 23.99 -10.95 -22.94
CA VAL A 474 25.33 -10.48 -23.33
C VAL A 474 26.32 -11.64 -23.39
N LEU A 475 26.29 -12.53 -22.40
CA LEU A 475 27.16 -13.71 -22.39
C LEU A 475 26.87 -14.66 -23.57
N ALA A 476 25.60 -14.90 -23.90
CA ALA A 476 25.22 -15.72 -25.03
C ALA A 476 25.68 -15.12 -26.37
N LEU A 477 25.50 -13.81 -26.57
CA LEU A 477 25.98 -13.11 -27.76
C LEU A 477 27.51 -13.15 -27.87
N ALA A 478 28.23 -12.96 -26.75
CA ALA A 478 29.68 -13.06 -26.72
C ALA A 478 30.17 -14.47 -27.11
N LEU A 479 29.49 -15.52 -26.65
CA LEU A 479 29.82 -16.90 -27.00
C LEU A 479 29.64 -17.15 -28.51
N ILE A 480 28.55 -16.64 -29.10
CA ILE A 480 28.29 -16.75 -30.55
C ILE A 480 29.39 -16.05 -31.36
N VAL A 481 29.79 -14.84 -30.96
CA VAL A 481 30.88 -14.10 -31.62
C VAL A 481 32.19 -14.87 -31.50
N LEU A 482 32.49 -15.44 -30.34
CA LEU A 482 33.71 -16.22 -30.11
C LEU A 482 33.76 -17.49 -30.97
N THR A 483 32.63 -18.17 -31.14
CA THR A 483 32.53 -19.33 -32.04
C THR A 483 32.70 -18.95 -33.52
N LEU A 484 32.17 -17.81 -33.95
CA LEU A 484 32.34 -17.28 -35.31
C LEU A 484 33.80 -16.92 -35.58
N LEU A 485 34.47 -16.24 -34.65
CA LEU A 485 35.89 -15.90 -34.76
C LEU A 485 36.78 -17.15 -34.79
N ALA A 486 36.47 -18.17 -33.99
CA ALA A 486 37.20 -19.45 -34.02
C ALA A 486 37.04 -20.17 -35.36
N GLY A 487 35.85 -20.15 -35.98
CA GLY A 487 35.60 -20.72 -37.30
C GLY A 487 36.41 -20.03 -38.40
N LEU A 488 36.41 -18.69 -38.42
CA LEU A 488 37.22 -17.91 -39.37
C LEU A 488 38.72 -18.17 -39.18
N GLY A 489 39.20 -18.30 -37.94
CA GLY A 489 40.59 -18.63 -37.65
C GLY A 489 41.01 -20.03 -38.11
N TYR A 490 40.09 -21.00 -38.09
CA TYR A 490 40.35 -22.37 -38.54
C TYR A 490 40.59 -22.44 -40.05
N GLU A 491 39.75 -21.78 -40.86
CA GLU A 491 39.90 -21.77 -42.33
C GLU A 491 41.23 -21.17 -42.77
N VAL A 492 41.65 -20.04 -42.16
CA VAL A 492 42.93 -19.41 -42.46
C VAL A 492 44.10 -20.34 -42.13
N ALA A 493 44.08 -20.99 -40.97
CA ALA A 493 45.14 -21.91 -40.56
C ALA A 493 45.26 -23.14 -41.48
N GLU A 494 44.15 -23.64 -42.03
CA GLU A 494 44.15 -24.77 -42.95
C GLU A 494 44.79 -24.41 -44.31
N THR A 495 44.51 -23.19 -44.82
CA THR A 495 45.14 -22.71 -46.06
C THR A 495 46.65 -22.54 -45.94
N GLU A 496 47.16 -21.97 -44.84
CA GLU A 496 48.59 -21.83 -44.61
C GLU A 496 49.32 -23.18 -44.53
N ARG A 497 48.70 -24.17 -43.86
CA ARG A 497 49.25 -25.53 -43.78
C ARG A 497 49.35 -26.21 -45.13
N GLY A 498 48.33 -26.07 -45.99
CA GLY A 498 48.32 -26.63 -47.34
C GLY A 498 49.44 -26.05 -48.21
N ILE A 499 49.61 -24.73 -48.18
CA ILE A 499 50.68 -24.03 -48.92
C ILE A 499 52.07 -24.45 -48.43
N ALA A 500 52.26 -24.56 -47.11
CA ALA A 500 53.54 -25.00 -46.54
C ALA A 500 53.89 -26.44 -46.92
N ALA A 501 52.89 -27.34 -46.91
CA ALA A 501 53.06 -28.74 -47.33
C ALA A 501 53.41 -28.83 -48.83
N ALA A 502 52.70 -28.10 -49.68
CA ALA A 502 52.96 -28.03 -51.12
C ALA A 502 54.39 -27.55 -51.42
N ASN A 503 54.85 -26.47 -50.79
CA ASN A 503 56.21 -25.95 -50.98
C ASN A 503 57.29 -26.96 -50.53
N ASN A 504 57.07 -27.66 -49.41
CA ASN A 504 58.02 -28.66 -48.91
C ASN A 504 58.10 -29.87 -49.85
N LEU A 505 56.96 -30.38 -50.32
CA LEU A 505 56.91 -31.48 -51.28
C LEU A 505 57.58 -31.10 -52.61
N ALA A 506 57.36 -29.88 -53.11
CA ALA A 506 58.04 -29.38 -54.31
C ALA A 506 59.56 -29.27 -54.13
N ALA A 507 60.03 -28.82 -52.96
CA ALA A 507 61.46 -28.79 -52.65
C ALA A 507 62.06 -30.21 -52.58
N GLN A 508 61.35 -31.17 -51.98
CA GLN A 508 61.78 -32.57 -51.94
C GLN A 508 61.81 -33.22 -53.34
N ALA A 509 60.87 -32.87 -54.20
CA ALA A 509 60.82 -33.31 -55.59
C ALA A 509 62.12 -32.96 -56.35
N LEU A 510 62.60 -31.72 -56.18
CA LEU A 510 63.85 -31.25 -56.78
C LEU A 510 65.10 -31.91 -56.16
N LEU A 511 65.12 -32.18 -54.85
CA LEU A 511 66.27 -32.83 -54.21
C LEU A 511 66.53 -34.25 -54.73
N VAL A 512 65.47 -34.97 -55.06
CA VAL A 512 65.55 -36.37 -55.51
C VAL A 512 65.77 -36.49 -57.03
N GLN A 513 65.66 -35.38 -57.77
CA GLN A 513 65.73 -35.31 -59.23
C GLN A 513 66.94 -36.05 -59.82
N SER A 514 68.14 -35.86 -59.25
CA SER A 514 69.38 -36.43 -59.78
C SER A 514 69.52 -37.94 -59.58
N GLN A 515 68.81 -38.52 -58.60
CA GLN A 515 68.92 -39.93 -58.23
C GLN A 515 67.72 -40.76 -58.70
N LYS A 516 66.51 -40.18 -58.64
CA LYS A 516 65.24 -40.85 -58.96
C LYS A 516 64.24 -39.84 -59.55
N PRO A 517 64.35 -39.48 -60.84
CA PRO A 517 63.51 -38.46 -61.45
C PRO A 517 62.01 -38.80 -61.44
N GLU A 518 61.64 -40.08 -61.53
CA GLU A 518 60.25 -40.55 -61.45
C GLU A 518 59.60 -40.26 -60.08
N LEU A 519 60.36 -40.48 -59.00
CA LEU A 519 59.91 -40.17 -57.64
C LEU A 519 59.80 -38.66 -57.42
N GLY A 520 60.72 -37.89 -58.01
CA GLY A 520 60.64 -36.44 -58.04
C GLY A 520 59.33 -35.96 -58.70
N LEU A 521 58.97 -36.52 -59.85
CA LEU A 521 57.74 -36.16 -60.56
C LEU A 521 56.47 -36.46 -59.74
N LEU A 522 56.43 -37.63 -59.06
CA LEU A 522 55.33 -37.99 -58.17
C LEU A 522 55.20 -37.02 -56.99
N LEU A 523 56.32 -36.62 -56.38
CA LEU A 523 56.33 -35.65 -55.29
C LEU A 523 55.87 -34.26 -55.74
N ALA A 524 56.23 -33.82 -56.96
CA ALA A 524 55.76 -32.57 -57.52
C ALA A 524 54.25 -32.58 -57.81
N VAL A 525 53.70 -33.71 -58.28
CA VAL A 525 52.25 -33.88 -58.46
C VAL A 525 51.53 -33.92 -57.10
N GLU A 526 52.12 -34.58 -56.11
CA GLU A 526 51.55 -34.65 -54.76
C GLU A 526 51.56 -33.27 -54.08
N ALA A 527 52.58 -32.45 -54.35
CA ALA A 527 52.63 -31.06 -53.92
C ALA A 527 51.45 -30.23 -54.45
N ALA A 528 51.04 -30.46 -55.71
CA ALA A 528 49.87 -29.79 -56.30
C ALA A 528 48.55 -30.22 -55.65
N LYS A 529 48.44 -31.49 -55.23
CA LYS A 529 47.24 -32.03 -54.58
C LYS A 529 47.09 -31.61 -53.12
N ALA A 530 48.19 -31.24 -52.45
CA ALA A 530 48.17 -30.79 -51.06
C ALA A 530 47.50 -29.41 -50.86
N LEU A 531 47.15 -28.72 -51.95
CA LEU A 531 46.50 -27.41 -51.92
C LEU A 531 44.97 -27.55 -51.80
N PRO A 532 44.31 -26.73 -50.96
CA PRO A 532 42.86 -26.60 -50.96
C PRO A 532 42.33 -26.14 -52.32
N SER A 533 41.16 -26.66 -52.72
CA SER A 533 40.51 -26.31 -54.00
C SER A 533 40.31 -24.80 -54.17
N GLY A 534 40.74 -24.25 -55.31
CA GLY A 534 40.56 -22.84 -55.66
C GLY A 534 41.67 -21.88 -55.18
N GLN A 535 42.75 -22.40 -54.60
CA GLN A 535 43.94 -21.62 -54.25
C GLN A 535 44.94 -21.55 -55.41
N ASP A 536 45.67 -20.44 -55.50
CA ASP A 536 46.76 -20.29 -56.46
C ASP A 536 47.89 -21.28 -56.14
N VAL A 537 48.38 -21.95 -57.17
CA VAL A 537 49.46 -22.94 -57.02
C VAL A 537 50.77 -22.20 -56.70
N PRO A 538 51.48 -22.53 -55.60
CA PRO A 538 52.74 -21.89 -55.27
C PRO A 538 53.75 -22.09 -56.42
N PRO A 539 54.52 -21.06 -56.79
CA PRO A 539 55.39 -21.10 -57.97
C PRO A 539 56.47 -22.20 -57.90
N ALA A 540 56.82 -22.67 -56.71
CA ALA A 540 57.73 -23.80 -56.50
C ALA A 540 57.22 -25.10 -57.15
N VAL A 541 55.90 -25.34 -57.14
CA VAL A 541 55.29 -26.57 -57.69
C VAL A 541 55.44 -26.66 -59.21
N PRO A 542 54.97 -25.70 -60.03
CA PRO A 542 55.13 -25.75 -61.49
C PRO A 542 56.60 -25.65 -61.91
N SER A 543 57.43 -24.91 -61.16
CA SER A 543 58.87 -24.83 -61.43
C SER A 543 59.53 -26.20 -61.26
N ALA A 544 59.24 -26.92 -60.16
CA ALA A 544 59.76 -28.26 -59.93
C ALA A 544 59.29 -29.25 -61.02
N LEU A 545 58.01 -29.17 -61.40
CA LEU A 545 57.41 -30.05 -62.40
C LEU A 545 58.04 -29.82 -63.78
N GLN A 546 58.27 -28.57 -64.16
CA GLN A 546 58.92 -28.20 -65.41
C GLN A 546 60.38 -28.67 -65.48
N GLU A 547 61.14 -28.49 -64.38
CA GLU A 547 62.54 -28.90 -64.29
C GLU A 547 62.71 -30.42 -64.33
N LEU A 548 61.82 -31.15 -63.64
CA LEU A 548 61.79 -32.61 -63.64
C LEU A 548 61.43 -33.18 -65.02
N LEU A 549 60.43 -32.60 -65.70
CA LEU A 549 60.07 -32.99 -67.07
C LEU A 549 61.25 -32.80 -68.05
N ALA A 550 62.00 -31.71 -67.92
CA ALA A 550 63.18 -31.47 -68.74
C ALA A 550 64.30 -32.52 -68.51
N SER A 551 64.43 -33.04 -67.29
CA SER A 551 65.47 -34.02 -66.93
C SER A 551 65.23 -35.45 -67.42
N ILE A 552 63.97 -35.81 -67.73
CA ILE A 552 63.60 -37.17 -68.16
C ILE A 552 63.96 -37.43 -69.64
N GLY A 553 64.43 -36.41 -70.38
CA GLY A 553 65.08 -36.61 -71.67
C GLY A 553 64.21 -37.34 -72.71
N GLY A 554 62.97 -36.88 -72.88
CA GLY A 554 62.05 -37.46 -73.87
C GLY A 554 62.64 -37.42 -75.28
N VAL A 555 62.46 -38.51 -76.04
CA VAL A 555 62.86 -38.57 -77.45
C VAL A 555 61.85 -37.75 -78.26
N PRO A 556 62.27 -36.72 -79.01
CA PRO A 556 61.35 -35.97 -79.87
C PRO A 556 60.85 -36.90 -80.98
N LEU A 557 59.53 -37.11 -81.03
CA LEU A 557 58.89 -37.92 -82.05
C LEU A 557 58.62 -37.05 -83.28
N ALA A 558 59.57 -37.09 -84.22
CA ALA A 558 59.46 -36.37 -85.49
C ALA A 558 58.57 -37.15 -86.46
N GLY A 559 57.52 -36.52 -86.96
CA GLY A 559 56.60 -37.12 -87.93
C GLY A 559 55.57 -36.15 -88.50
N HIS A 560 55.25 -35.08 -87.77
CA HIS A 560 54.39 -34.01 -88.25
C HIS A 560 55.18 -32.83 -88.81
N ASP A 561 54.67 -32.23 -89.89
CA ASP A 561 55.32 -31.10 -90.58
C ASP A 561 54.82 -29.74 -90.07
N ARG A 562 53.81 -29.73 -89.19
CA ARG A 562 53.26 -28.53 -88.53
C ARG A 562 52.93 -28.80 -87.07
N SER A 563 52.52 -27.76 -86.36
CA SER A 563 52.16 -27.81 -84.93
C SER A 563 51.24 -28.99 -84.63
N VAL A 564 51.58 -29.75 -83.61
CA VAL A 564 50.72 -30.81 -83.06
C VAL A 564 49.63 -30.14 -82.24
N SER A 565 48.39 -30.31 -82.64
CA SER A 565 47.23 -29.63 -82.08
C SER A 565 46.47 -30.49 -81.07
N ALA A 566 46.60 -31.82 -81.15
CA ALA A 566 45.88 -32.75 -80.28
C ALA A 566 46.67 -34.04 -80.01
N LEU A 567 46.48 -34.62 -78.83
CA LEU A 567 47.08 -35.88 -78.39
C LEU A 567 46.06 -36.72 -77.61
N ALA A 568 45.98 -38.02 -77.90
CA ALA A 568 45.13 -38.95 -77.17
C ALA A 568 45.80 -40.32 -76.98
N PHE A 569 45.77 -40.84 -75.77
CA PHE A 569 46.39 -42.12 -75.41
C PHE A 569 45.36 -43.24 -75.39
N SER A 570 45.74 -44.42 -75.89
CA SER A 570 44.92 -45.62 -75.73
C SER A 570 44.93 -46.08 -74.27
N PRO A 571 43.87 -46.79 -73.84
CA PRO A 571 43.89 -47.54 -72.59
C PRO A 571 45.15 -48.43 -72.52
N GLY A 572 45.85 -48.41 -71.40
CA GLY A 572 47.07 -49.19 -71.20
C GLY A 572 48.31 -48.70 -71.95
N TRP A 573 48.25 -47.52 -72.60
CA TRP A 573 49.38 -46.91 -73.31
C TRP A 573 49.98 -47.81 -74.40
N ALA A 574 49.19 -48.74 -74.95
CA ALA A 574 49.64 -49.60 -76.04
C ALA A 574 49.97 -48.77 -77.29
N TRP A 575 49.21 -47.70 -77.53
CA TRP A 575 49.46 -46.73 -78.58
C TRP A 575 48.90 -45.36 -78.18
N PHE A 576 49.31 -44.32 -78.89
CA PHE A 576 48.69 -43.00 -78.78
C PHE A 576 48.61 -42.34 -80.16
N ALA A 577 47.70 -41.39 -80.31
CA ALA A 577 47.51 -40.66 -81.56
C ALA A 577 47.84 -39.18 -81.36
N SER A 578 48.52 -38.59 -82.34
CA SER A 578 48.72 -37.16 -82.46
C SER A 578 48.01 -36.64 -83.71
N GLY A 579 47.29 -35.53 -83.55
CA GLY A 579 46.73 -34.76 -84.65
C GLY A 579 47.54 -33.49 -84.87
N SER A 580 47.72 -33.10 -86.13
CA SER A 580 48.48 -31.89 -86.47
C SER A 580 47.74 -30.98 -87.44
N GLU A 581 48.17 -29.72 -87.45
CA GLU A 581 47.79 -28.72 -88.44
C GLU A 581 48.22 -29.09 -89.88
N ASP A 582 49.09 -30.09 -90.05
CA ASP A 582 49.43 -30.64 -91.37
C ASP A 582 48.30 -31.49 -92.00
N GLY A 583 47.19 -31.70 -91.26
CA GLY A 583 46.03 -32.48 -91.68
C GLY A 583 46.18 -33.98 -91.50
N ASN A 584 47.32 -34.42 -90.96
CA ASN A 584 47.58 -35.82 -90.67
C ASN A 584 47.26 -36.14 -89.21
N VAL A 585 46.88 -37.40 -89.01
CA VAL A 585 46.88 -38.04 -87.69
C VAL A 585 47.90 -39.16 -87.71
N ILE A 586 48.82 -39.17 -86.76
CA ILE A 586 49.82 -40.23 -86.60
C ILE A 586 49.50 -41.03 -85.35
N VAL A 587 49.39 -42.34 -85.51
CA VAL A 587 49.30 -43.31 -84.42
C VAL A 587 50.71 -43.84 -84.16
N TRP A 588 51.13 -43.75 -82.90
CA TRP A 588 52.43 -44.14 -82.40
C TRP A 588 52.30 -45.35 -81.50
N ASP A 589 53.28 -46.23 -81.56
CA ASP A 589 53.43 -47.32 -80.60
C ASP A 589 53.80 -46.71 -79.25
N GLY A 590 53.02 -46.99 -78.22
CA GLY A 590 53.20 -46.33 -76.93
C GLY A 590 54.40 -46.86 -76.12
N THR A 591 55.01 -47.97 -76.54
CA THR A 591 56.22 -48.53 -75.90
C THR A 591 57.49 -48.05 -76.59
N THR A 592 57.48 -47.99 -77.93
CA THR A 592 58.67 -47.73 -78.75
C THR A 592 58.71 -46.31 -79.30
N GLY A 593 57.59 -45.59 -79.30
CA GLY A 593 57.46 -44.27 -79.90
C GLY A 593 57.56 -44.29 -81.43
N GLN A 594 57.53 -45.47 -82.06
CA GLN A 594 57.58 -45.57 -83.52
C GLN A 594 56.21 -45.28 -84.13
N VAL A 595 56.21 -44.70 -85.34
CA VAL A 595 54.98 -44.52 -86.11
C VAL A 595 54.41 -45.91 -86.46
N VAL A 596 53.27 -46.25 -85.88
CA VAL A 596 52.49 -47.44 -86.23
C VAL A 596 51.70 -47.17 -87.50
N LYS A 597 51.14 -45.96 -87.60
CA LYS A 597 50.26 -45.60 -88.70
C LYS A 597 50.21 -44.11 -88.94
N GLN A 598 50.29 -43.70 -90.20
CA GLN A 598 50.00 -42.33 -90.63
C GLN A 598 48.69 -42.32 -91.40
N LEU A 599 47.77 -41.46 -90.97
CA LEU A 599 46.43 -41.33 -91.52
C LEU A 599 46.33 -39.96 -92.21
N SER A 600 46.78 -39.91 -93.47
CA SER A 600 46.64 -38.74 -94.34
C SER A 600 45.26 -38.73 -94.97
N ARG A 601 44.27 -38.27 -94.20
CA ARG A 601 42.87 -38.43 -94.58
C ARG A 601 42.13 -37.09 -94.65
N HIS A 602 42.47 -36.10 -93.83
CA HIS A 602 41.77 -34.82 -93.78
C HIS A 602 42.37 -33.76 -94.72
N GLU A 603 41.54 -32.87 -95.26
CA GLU A 603 41.94 -31.81 -96.20
C GLU A 603 42.34 -30.50 -95.48
N ALA A 604 42.20 -30.45 -94.16
CA ALA A 604 42.59 -29.32 -93.31
C ALA A 604 43.10 -29.79 -91.95
N ALA A 605 43.52 -28.83 -91.11
CA ALA A 605 44.10 -29.06 -89.78
C ALA A 605 43.22 -29.94 -88.89
N ILE A 606 43.85 -30.90 -88.20
CA ILE A 606 43.19 -31.64 -87.13
C ILE A 606 43.02 -30.72 -85.94
N LEU A 607 41.81 -30.63 -85.40
CA LEU A 607 41.50 -29.80 -84.24
C LEU A 607 41.48 -30.61 -82.95
N ASP A 608 41.05 -31.87 -83.03
CA ASP A 608 40.97 -32.75 -81.88
C ASP A 608 41.07 -34.23 -82.28
N VAL A 609 41.52 -35.05 -81.34
CA VAL A 609 41.65 -36.49 -81.46
C VAL A 609 41.17 -37.14 -80.17
N ALA A 610 40.32 -38.16 -80.27
CA ALA A 610 39.82 -38.91 -79.12
C ALA A 610 39.89 -40.42 -79.35
N VAL A 611 40.25 -41.16 -78.30
CA VAL A 611 40.28 -42.63 -78.30
C VAL A 611 39.12 -43.15 -77.47
N SER A 612 38.43 -44.19 -77.96
CA SER A 612 37.36 -44.83 -77.21
C SER A 612 37.89 -45.52 -75.94
N PRO A 613 37.05 -45.69 -74.89
CA PRO A 613 37.48 -46.32 -73.63
C PRO A 613 38.01 -47.75 -73.75
N ASP A 614 37.64 -48.46 -74.83
CA ASP A 614 38.14 -49.80 -75.15
C ASP A 614 39.40 -49.77 -76.04
N GLY A 615 39.86 -48.59 -76.46
CA GLY A 615 41.05 -48.43 -77.30
C GLY A 615 40.87 -48.90 -78.74
N ARG A 616 39.63 -49.16 -79.17
CA ARG A 616 39.36 -49.71 -80.51
C ARG A 616 39.16 -48.63 -81.57
N TYR A 617 38.54 -47.52 -81.19
CA TYR A 617 38.14 -46.47 -82.10
C TYR A 617 38.93 -45.19 -81.87
N LEU A 618 39.35 -44.58 -82.97
CA LEU A 618 39.96 -43.26 -83.02
C LEU A 618 39.01 -42.31 -83.73
N ALA A 619 38.54 -41.29 -83.03
CA ALA A 619 37.76 -40.20 -83.60
C ALA A 619 38.67 -39.01 -83.87
N THR A 620 38.58 -38.44 -85.07
CA THR A 620 39.35 -37.26 -85.50
C THR A 620 38.40 -36.18 -85.95
N ALA A 621 38.62 -34.94 -85.51
CA ALA A 621 37.86 -33.78 -85.94
C ALA A 621 38.78 -32.83 -86.71
N SER A 622 38.34 -32.37 -87.87
CA SER A 622 39.15 -31.51 -88.75
C SER A 622 38.45 -30.21 -89.08
N GLY A 623 39.25 -29.18 -89.37
CA GLY A 623 38.80 -27.92 -89.94
C GLY A 623 38.19 -28.05 -91.35
N ASP A 624 38.25 -29.22 -91.98
CA ASP A 624 37.59 -29.50 -93.28
C ASP A 624 36.07 -29.69 -93.13
N GLY A 625 35.54 -29.56 -91.91
CA GLY A 625 34.13 -29.69 -91.59
C GLY A 625 33.67 -31.13 -91.43
N THR A 626 34.58 -32.11 -91.47
CA THR A 626 34.27 -33.52 -91.26
C THR A 626 34.89 -34.05 -89.97
N ALA A 627 34.14 -34.93 -89.29
CA ALA A 627 34.70 -35.82 -88.30
C ALA A 627 34.87 -37.20 -88.93
N ARG A 628 35.87 -37.96 -88.50
CA ARG A 628 36.08 -39.32 -88.98
C ARG A 628 36.27 -40.26 -87.81
N LEU A 629 35.68 -41.44 -87.94
CA LEU A 629 35.82 -42.51 -86.97
C LEU A 629 36.57 -43.66 -87.65
N LEU A 630 37.69 -44.05 -87.05
CA LEU A 630 38.53 -45.13 -87.51
C LEU A 630 38.47 -46.28 -86.51
N ASP A 631 38.19 -47.48 -87.00
CA ASP A 631 38.49 -48.71 -86.28
C ASP A 631 39.97 -49.05 -86.51
N VAL A 632 40.77 -48.98 -85.45
CA VAL A 632 42.24 -49.06 -85.54
C VAL A 632 42.71 -50.47 -85.92
N GLU A 633 41.96 -51.50 -85.55
CA GLU A 633 42.28 -52.91 -85.83
C GLU A 633 41.92 -53.34 -87.26
N SER A 634 40.75 -52.89 -87.76
CA SER A 634 40.24 -53.31 -89.07
C SER A 634 40.49 -52.31 -90.21
N ASP A 635 41.10 -51.17 -89.90
CA ASP A 635 41.36 -50.04 -90.81
C ASP A 635 40.10 -49.47 -91.50
N ASN A 636 38.94 -49.70 -90.90
CA ASN A 636 37.67 -49.28 -91.48
C ASN A 636 37.40 -47.82 -91.14
N LEU A 637 37.31 -46.97 -92.18
CA LEU A 637 37.04 -45.54 -92.05
C LEU A 637 35.56 -45.24 -92.24
N ARG A 638 34.98 -44.53 -91.28
CA ARG A 638 33.68 -43.89 -91.45
C ARG A 638 33.86 -42.38 -91.45
N ILE A 639 33.45 -41.75 -92.55
CA ILE A 639 33.38 -40.29 -92.63
C ILE A 639 32.03 -39.86 -92.06
N LEU A 640 32.07 -39.03 -91.03
CA LEU A 640 30.91 -38.42 -90.39
C LEU A 640 30.82 -36.98 -90.91
N ALA A 641 30.20 -36.83 -92.08
CA ALA A 641 29.84 -35.53 -92.64
C ALA A 641 28.36 -35.27 -92.32
N GLY A 642 28.07 -34.07 -91.83
CA GLY A 642 26.72 -33.59 -91.51
C GLY A 642 26.10 -32.80 -92.65
#